data_AF-A0A9D1H342-F1
#
_entry.id   AF-A0A9D1H342-F1
#
_cell.length_a   1.000
_cell.length_b   1.000
_cell.length_c   1.000
_cell.angle_alpha   90.00
_cell.angle_beta   90.00
_cell.angle_gamma   90.00
#
_symmetry.space_group_name_H-M   'P 1'
#
loop_
_entity.id
_entity.type
_entity.pdbx_description
1 polymer ?
#
loop_
_entity_poly.entity_id
_entity_poly.type
_entity_poly.pdbx_seq_one_letter_code
_entity_poly.pdbx_strand_id
1 'polypeptide(L)'
;MMTAIIMVILLYAIGFFALWTYYLAPSLAKSRRGDDNAVYIILLTALSAAVHVICAVKYQGHATDMNCFNAWSDMVFDGGFGNFYSSDAFTDYPPGYMYVLYLIGAVRSVFSPQDGSLWLLLKLPAIICDLAAGLLIYKIARRKFNTGISSAAAGAYLLNPAVILNSSLWGQVDGVYTLFILLMLYFLTNRDTVKSYFAFAVCIFIKPQSFIFTPLLIFGIIENVFLPKFDRIKFIKNLLWGLGAIALIVLLALPFGLKNVTEQYTETLASYPYLTVNAFNLWGALGQNWTELGSVMSVVNYFILALIVAYTAYVFFKTKNEGRYYFCGALLSFAVFMLSAKMHDRYAFPAMALLLTAFLYMSSPRGFIVYALSTLTQFFNTAWVLFIYEQDINKYFKSPVIVAASLINLAFFAYCLAYAQKYYAENKAAAVLADKSKNAAKANRGGASKQRAKSDAGQKGTMRFKRSAVYEKLGRFDYIVMASLMVVYGAIAFYNLGDTKAPQTFVDIGGGNSVEIDLGAERDISELKIYLGSYELSESRRLSISYCDENNADFATDELTSGAVFYWSEQPVNKTARYLRLSTNGEHLSVMELGIVDENGEYITPANAAEPSVSAMFDEQDTIPERSSFMNSTYFDEIYHARTGYEFVHGLDVYEWTHPPLGKDLIALGIALFGMTPFGWRCVGTFFGVLMIPVIYLFARRLLKYKWAAALAAVLFTFDFMHFAQTRIATIDVYVTFFIMLMYYFMYKYCTMSFYDTPVKKTLVPLALCGISMGLGIASKWTGIYAGVGLAVIFFVSLYMRYREYLYAKKDPKGTTDGISHKHVIESFEANTRITIFWCCIFFVFVPLLIYGLSYIPYLRAPGSEGIKTIIDNQNAIFTYHSKTVVESTHPYSSKWYEWIVMTRPIWYYSGEISDTIKEGISSFGNPLVWWIGIPAFFITLYNGIANRSKRAWFLVIAYAIQIVFWIPVTRTTFIYHYFPCVPFIALMIGYCMEDIYGSAGSERIFGMRTRNGGISGQRLVIICCCVYAAAAAALFAAFYPVLSGAPCSVDYADHLRWFDTWVLLAS
;
A
#
# COMPACT_ATOMS: atom_id res chain seq x y z
N MET A 1 -20.86 16.63 13.97
CA MET A 1 -20.33 15.38 14.55
C MET A 1 -21.42 14.45 15.10
N MET A 2 -22.26 14.90 16.06
CA MET A 2 -23.35 14.08 16.63
C MET A 2 -24.29 13.46 15.58
N THR A 3 -24.66 14.21 14.53
CA THR A 3 -25.46 13.70 13.39
C THR A 3 -24.80 12.52 12.67
N ALA A 4 -23.47 12.54 12.52
CA ALA A 4 -22.73 11.46 11.87
C ALA A 4 -22.71 10.19 12.74
N ILE A 5 -22.54 10.32 14.06
CA ILE A 5 -22.62 9.20 15.00
C ILE A 5 -23.99 8.53 14.93
N ILE A 6 -25.07 9.33 14.94
CA ILE A 6 -26.45 8.84 14.84
C ILE A 6 -26.67 8.17 13.48
N MET A 7 -26.17 8.74 12.39
CA MET A 7 -26.28 8.16 11.06
C MET A 7 -25.59 6.79 10.96
N VAL A 8 -24.39 6.64 11.54
CA VAL A 8 -23.70 5.34 11.59
C VAL A 8 -24.50 4.32 12.40
N ILE A 9 -25.06 4.72 13.55
CA ILE A 9 -25.93 3.86 14.36
C ILE A 9 -27.14 3.39 13.54
N LEU A 10 -27.82 4.29 12.83
CA LEU A 10 -29.00 3.97 12.02
C LEU A 10 -28.66 3.05 10.86
N LEU A 11 -27.64 3.39 10.06
CA LEU A 11 -27.18 2.56 8.94
C LEU A 11 -26.78 1.17 9.39
N TYR A 12 -26.09 1.09 10.53
CA TYR A 12 -25.63 -0.19 11.07
C TYR A 12 -26.78 -1.02 11.66
N ALA A 13 -27.75 -0.40 12.33
CA ALA A 13 -28.97 -1.08 12.79
C ALA A 13 -29.78 -1.63 11.61
N ILE A 14 -29.94 -0.85 10.52
CA ILE A 14 -30.59 -1.29 9.28
C ILE A 14 -29.81 -2.44 8.65
N GLY A 15 -28.49 -2.32 8.56
CA GLY A 15 -27.60 -3.36 8.03
C GLY A 15 -27.72 -4.68 8.79
N PHE A 16 -27.79 -4.64 10.13
CA PHE A 16 -27.99 -5.83 10.94
C PHE A 16 -29.38 -6.44 10.80
N PHE A 17 -30.41 -5.60 10.76
CA PHE A 17 -31.77 -6.07 10.51
C PHE A 17 -31.87 -6.76 9.13
N ALA A 18 -31.23 -6.19 8.11
CA ALA A 18 -31.16 -6.77 6.78
C ALA A 18 -30.36 -8.09 6.76
N LEU A 19 -29.17 -8.10 7.37
CA LEU A 19 -28.31 -9.28 7.48
C LEU A 19 -29.04 -10.43 8.19
N TRP A 20 -29.76 -10.13 9.27
CA TRP A 20 -30.58 -11.11 9.99
C TRP A 20 -31.73 -11.63 9.13
N THR A 21 -32.58 -10.71 8.65
CA THR A 21 -33.88 -11.03 8.05
C THR A 21 -33.73 -11.69 6.68
N TYR A 22 -32.85 -11.16 5.84
CA TYR A 22 -32.73 -11.61 4.45
C TYR A 22 -31.67 -12.71 4.25
N TYR A 23 -30.68 -12.81 5.14
CA TYR A 23 -29.58 -13.76 4.97
C TYR A 23 -29.45 -14.79 6.08
N LEU A 24 -29.17 -14.38 7.33
CA LEU A 24 -28.85 -15.31 8.41
C LEU A 24 -30.06 -16.18 8.80
N ALA A 25 -31.23 -15.60 9.04
CA ALA A 25 -32.41 -16.38 9.47
C ALA A 25 -32.87 -17.40 8.41
N PRO A 26 -33.00 -17.05 7.11
CA PRO A 26 -33.33 -18.02 6.06
C PRO A 26 -32.23 -19.07 5.86
N SER A 27 -30.96 -18.69 5.94
CA SER A 27 -29.83 -19.60 5.69
C SER A 27 -29.59 -20.57 6.84
N LEU A 28 -29.76 -20.12 8.09
CA LEU A 28 -29.67 -20.97 9.28
C LEU A 28 -30.76 -22.06 9.29
N ALA A 29 -31.91 -21.81 8.66
CA ALA A 29 -32.97 -22.82 8.50
C ALA A 29 -32.64 -23.90 7.46
N LYS A 30 -31.79 -23.61 6.47
CA LYS A 30 -31.48 -24.50 5.33
C LYS A 30 -30.12 -25.21 5.43
N SER A 31 -29.28 -24.84 6.39
CA SER A 31 -27.86 -25.21 6.45
C SER A 31 -27.59 -26.71 6.66
N ARG A 32 -27.01 -27.37 5.65
CA ARG A 32 -26.11 -28.53 5.80
C ARG A 32 -24.68 -28.12 5.42
N ARG A 33 -23.69 -28.74 6.07
CA ARG A 33 -22.26 -28.59 5.76
C ARG A 33 -22.01 -29.13 4.34
N GLY A 34 -21.66 -28.26 3.38
CA GLY A 34 -21.51 -28.71 2.00
C GLY A 34 -20.88 -27.74 1.00
N ASP A 35 -20.34 -26.60 1.44
CA ASP A 35 -19.60 -25.70 0.55
C ASP A 35 -18.31 -25.25 1.22
N ASP A 36 -17.19 -25.32 0.48
CA ASP A 36 -15.81 -25.02 0.92
C ASP A 36 -15.25 -23.82 0.12
N ASN A 37 -16.11 -22.87 -0.23
CA ASN A 37 -15.69 -21.67 -0.96
C ASN A 37 -15.19 -20.56 -0.01
N ALA A 38 -13.87 -20.46 0.21
CA ALA A 38 -13.26 -19.42 1.05
C ALA A 38 -13.31 -17.99 0.48
N VAL A 39 -13.85 -17.76 -0.74
CA VAL A 39 -13.99 -16.42 -1.38
C VAL A 39 -14.52 -15.39 -0.40
N TYR A 40 -15.66 -15.70 0.21
CA TYR A 40 -16.40 -14.72 1.01
C TYR A 40 -15.63 -14.24 2.23
N ILE A 41 -14.86 -15.11 2.90
CA ILE A 41 -14.10 -14.68 4.08
C ILE A 41 -12.88 -13.86 3.67
N ILE A 42 -12.20 -14.21 2.58
CA ILE A 42 -10.99 -13.48 2.17
C ILE A 42 -11.34 -12.10 1.61
N LEU A 43 -12.37 -11.98 0.75
CA LEU A 43 -12.82 -10.67 0.26
C LEU A 43 -13.25 -9.76 1.41
N LEU A 44 -13.93 -10.33 2.39
CA LEU A 44 -14.39 -9.61 3.58
C LEU A 44 -13.23 -9.17 4.48
N THR A 45 -12.24 -10.05 4.71
CA THR A 45 -11.03 -9.69 5.47
C THR A 45 -10.20 -8.65 4.72
N ALA A 46 -10.08 -8.73 3.39
CA ALA A 46 -9.39 -7.73 2.58
C ALA A 46 -10.10 -6.38 2.60
N LEU A 47 -11.43 -6.37 2.46
CA LEU A 47 -12.25 -5.17 2.58
C LEU A 47 -12.10 -4.55 3.98
N SER A 48 -12.20 -5.35 5.04
CA SER A 48 -12.01 -4.89 6.41
C SER A 48 -10.61 -4.31 6.62
N ALA A 49 -9.55 -4.98 6.13
CA ALA A 49 -8.19 -4.48 6.20
C ALA A 49 -8.02 -3.14 5.47
N ALA A 50 -8.59 -2.99 4.27
CA ALA A 50 -8.56 -1.74 3.53
C ALA A 50 -9.26 -0.61 4.30
N VAL A 51 -10.44 -0.87 4.86
CA VAL A 51 -11.16 0.11 5.70
C VAL A 51 -10.33 0.50 6.92
N HIS A 52 -9.75 -0.47 7.63
CA HIS A 52 -8.92 -0.19 8.81
C HIS A 52 -7.68 0.65 8.44
N VAL A 53 -6.98 0.32 7.36
CA VAL A 53 -5.80 1.06 6.89
C VAL A 53 -6.17 2.49 6.48
N ILE A 54 -7.24 2.68 5.71
CA ILE A 54 -7.69 4.02 5.29
C ILE A 54 -8.03 4.87 6.51
N CYS A 55 -8.77 4.31 7.48
CA CYS A 55 -9.10 5.02 8.71
C CYS A 55 -7.86 5.34 9.56
N ALA A 56 -6.93 4.39 9.69
CA ALA A 56 -5.72 4.54 10.52
C ALA A 56 -4.73 5.56 9.94
N VAL A 57 -4.58 5.63 8.63
CA VAL A 57 -3.72 6.62 7.95
C VAL A 57 -4.33 8.02 8.01
N LYS A 58 -5.67 8.14 7.92
CA LYS A 58 -6.35 9.44 7.85
C LYS A 58 -6.51 10.12 9.21
N TYR A 59 -6.64 9.35 10.30
CA TYR A 59 -6.92 9.88 11.62
C TYR A 59 -5.77 9.55 12.57
N GLN A 60 -5.21 10.55 13.23
CA GLN A 60 -4.19 10.36 14.28
C GLN A 60 -4.72 9.47 15.40
N GLY A 61 -5.94 9.73 15.88
CA GLY A 61 -6.58 9.01 16.97
C GLY A 61 -6.59 9.80 18.27
N HIS A 62 -6.84 9.12 19.39
CA HIS A 62 -6.91 9.76 20.70
C HIS A 62 -5.52 10.27 21.09
N ALA A 63 -5.41 11.58 21.29
CA ALA A 63 -4.12 12.26 21.34
C ALA A 63 -3.21 11.68 22.44
N THR A 64 -3.74 11.52 23.65
CA THR A 64 -2.98 10.99 24.79
C THR A 64 -2.49 9.57 24.55
N ASP A 65 -3.35 8.68 24.05
CA ASP A 65 -3.01 7.26 23.90
C ASP A 65 -1.94 7.09 22.80
N MET A 66 -2.12 7.80 21.69
CA MET A 66 -1.20 7.75 20.56
C MET A 66 0.17 8.35 20.90
N ASN A 67 0.19 9.44 21.66
CA ASN A 67 1.43 10.06 22.12
C ASN A 67 2.18 9.14 23.10
N CYS A 68 1.47 8.48 24.01
CA CYS A 68 2.04 7.48 24.90
C CYS A 68 2.67 6.32 24.12
N PHE A 69 1.96 5.70 23.18
CA PHE A 69 2.53 4.60 22.38
C PHE A 69 3.73 5.02 21.54
N ASN A 70 3.69 6.25 20.99
CA ASN A 70 4.82 6.83 20.28
C ASN A 70 6.04 6.95 21.20
N ALA A 71 5.90 7.66 22.32
CA ALA A 71 6.98 7.87 23.29
C ALA A 71 7.53 6.54 23.87
N TRP A 72 6.64 5.64 24.29
CA TRP A 72 7.05 4.36 24.87
C TRP A 72 7.81 3.48 23.88
N SER A 73 7.48 3.55 22.58
CA SER A 73 8.21 2.79 21.57
C SER A 73 9.64 3.28 21.38
N ASP A 74 9.91 4.59 21.51
CA ASP A 74 11.28 5.14 21.49
C ASP A 74 12.00 4.78 22.79
N MET A 75 11.35 4.99 23.95
CA MET A 75 11.92 4.70 25.27
C MET A 75 12.40 3.25 25.40
N VAL A 76 11.58 2.27 25.00
CA VAL A 76 11.94 0.86 25.13
C VAL A 76 12.99 0.44 24.12
N PHE A 77 13.03 1.07 22.94
CA PHE A 77 13.99 0.75 21.88
C PHE A 77 15.38 1.33 22.18
N ASP A 78 15.44 2.62 22.53
CA ASP A 78 16.69 3.34 22.79
C ASP A 78 17.24 3.06 24.20
N GLY A 79 16.36 3.06 25.19
CA GLY A 79 16.72 2.84 26.60
C GLY A 79 16.88 1.35 26.97
N GLY A 80 16.36 0.44 26.14
CA GLY A 80 16.30 -0.99 26.42
C GLY A 80 15.27 -1.37 27.50
N PHE A 81 14.96 -2.68 27.59
CA PHE A 81 13.89 -3.17 28.47
C PHE A 81 14.12 -2.86 29.97
N GLY A 82 15.37 -2.91 30.44
CA GLY A 82 15.69 -2.76 31.86
C GLY A 82 15.44 -1.35 32.41
N ASN A 83 15.55 -0.32 31.55
CA ASN A 83 15.41 1.08 31.96
C ASN A 83 13.99 1.62 31.77
N PHE A 84 13.11 0.89 31.07
CA PHE A 84 11.80 1.38 30.66
C PHE A 84 10.93 1.83 31.86
N TYR A 85 10.75 0.95 32.85
CA TYR A 85 9.97 1.24 34.06
C TYR A 85 10.76 2.00 35.14
N SER A 86 12.03 2.33 34.89
CA SER A 86 12.85 3.12 35.81
C SER A 86 12.89 4.61 35.42
N SER A 87 12.16 4.99 34.38
CA SER A 87 12.04 6.38 33.92
C SER A 87 10.89 7.10 34.64
N ASP A 88 10.99 8.43 34.78
CA ASP A 88 9.92 9.28 35.36
C ASP A 88 8.69 9.43 34.43
N ALA A 89 8.67 8.72 33.30
CA ALA A 89 7.61 8.81 32.31
C ALA A 89 6.38 8.00 32.76
N PHE A 90 5.19 8.55 32.49
CA PHE A 90 3.93 7.83 32.75
C PHE A 90 3.87 6.53 31.95
N THR A 91 3.66 5.41 32.62
CA THR A 91 3.43 4.09 32.01
C THR A 91 2.29 3.38 32.74
N ASP A 92 1.34 2.81 32.00
CA ASP A 92 0.18 2.08 32.56
C ASP A 92 -0.08 0.73 31.85
N TYR A 93 0.89 0.26 31.04
CA TYR A 93 0.84 -1.03 30.36
C TYR A 93 1.85 -2.03 30.94
N PRO A 94 1.46 -3.31 31.09
CA PRO A 94 2.39 -4.37 31.45
C PRO A 94 3.44 -4.67 30.35
N PRO A 95 4.50 -5.44 30.68
CA PRO A 95 5.66 -5.56 29.81
C PRO A 95 5.39 -6.29 28.48
N GLY A 96 4.32 -7.08 28.39
CA GLY A 96 4.00 -7.82 27.16
C GLY A 96 3.71 -6.92 25.97
N TYR A 97 3.08 -5.77 26.18
CA TYR A 97 2.87 -4.82 25.08
C TYR A 97 4.15 -4.04 24.75
N MET A 98 5.09 -3.91 25.68
CA MET A 98 6.39 -3.25 25.45
C MET A 98 7.28 -4.03 24.46
N TYR A 99 7.17 -5.35 24.41
CA TYR A 99 7.80 -6.13 23.34
C TYR A 99 7.24 -5.81 21.95
N VAL A 100 5.93 -5.51 21.86
CA VAL A 100 5.31 -5.07 20.60
C VAL A 100 5.84 -3.68 20.24
N LEU A 101 5.87 -2.75 21.19
CA LEU A 101 6.38 -1.40 20.97
C LEU A 101 7.89 -1.36 20.66
N TYR A 102 8.69 -2.29 21.18
CA TYR A 102 10.09 -2.43 20.80
C TYR A 102 10.26 -2.73 19.31
N LEU A 103 9.43 -3.63 18.75
CA LEU A 103 9.43 -3.90 17.31
C LEU A 103 8.99 -2.66 16.52
N ILE A 104 8.04 -1.89 17.04
CA ILE A 104 7.65 -0.62 16.43
C ILE A 104 8.81 0.37 16.45
N GLY A 105 9.52 0.55 17.57
CA GLY A 105 10.71 1.38 17.68
C GLY A 105 11.83 0.94 16.72
N ALA A 106 12.03 -0.36 16.55
CA ALA A 106 12.99 -0.90 15.57
C ALA A 106 12.61 -0.56 14.11
N VAL A 107 11.34 -0.62 13.77
CA VAL A 107 10.87 -0.18 12.44
C VAL A 107 11.03 1.33 12.31
N ARG A 108 10.72 2.10 13.36
CA ARG A 108 10.85 3.56 13.37
C ARG A 108 12.30 4.03 13.25
N SER A 109 13.27 3.33 13.83
CA SER A 109 14.69 3.69 13.70
C SER A 109 15.26 3.44 12.30
N VAL A 110 14.71 2.47 11.56
CA VAL A 110 15.13 2.17 10.18
C VAL A 110 14.45 3.09 9.16
N PHE A 111 13.19 3.42 9.40
CA PHE A 111 12.30 4.00 8.40
C PHE A 111 11.81 5.41 8.73
N SER A 112 11.97 5.88 9.97
CA SER A 112 11.58 7.19 10.46
C SER A 112 10.19 7.68 10.00
N PRO A 113 9.13 6.84 10.08
CA PRO A 113 7.82 7.18 9.52
C PRO A 113 7.20 8.41 10.19
N GLN A 114 6.48 9.22 9.41
CA GLN A 114 5.83 10.46 9.83
C GLN A 114 4.32 10.47 9.48
N ASP A 115 3.56 11.32 10.15
CA ASP A 115 2.12 11.54 9.93
C ASP A 115 1.31 10.23 9.82
N GLY A 116 0.51 10.06 8.76
CA GLY A 116 -0.33 8.90 8.54
C GLY A 116 0.41 7.56 8.49
N SER A 117 1.68 7.55 8.10
CA SER A 117 2.50 6.32 8.13
C SER A 117 2.89 5.91 9.55
N LEU A 118 3.17 6.90 10.41
CA LEU A 118 3.42 6.68 11.84
C LEU A 118 2.15 6.23 12.56
N TRP A 119 1.02 6.89 12.30
CA TRP A 119 -0.26 6.53 12.92
C TRP A 119 -0.68 5.11 12.53
N LEU A 120 -0.53 4.74 11.26
CA LEU A 120 -0.78 3.38 10.80
C LEU A 120 0.13 2.39 11.52
N LEU A 121 1.42 2.67 11.63
CA LEU A 121 2.40 1.78 12.27
C LEU A 121 2.03 1.51 13.74
N LEU A 122 1.68 2.53 14.50
CA LEU A 122 1.28 2.41 15.90
C LEU A 122 -0.03 1.62 16.09
N LYS A 123 -0.97 1.73 15.14
CA LYS A 123 -2.28 1.07 15.19
C LYS A 123 -2.28 -0.34 14.60
N LEU A 124 -1.26 -0.69 13.83
CA LEU A 124 -1.17 -1.95 13.10
C LEU A 124 -1.30 -3.21 14.00
N PRO A 125 -0.71 -3.27 15.21
CA PRO A 125 -0.86 -4.43 16.08
C PRO A 125 -2.32 -4.73 16.45
N ALA A 126 -3.11 -3.70 16.76
CA ALA A 126 -4.53 -3.83 17.08
C ALA A 126 -5.34 -4.29 15.85
N ILE A 127 -5.11 -3.66 14.70
CA ILE A 127 -5.76 -4.01 13.42
C ILE A 127 -5.51 -5.48 13.05
N ILE A 128 -4.25 -5.95 13.14
CA ILE A 128 -3.90 -7.35 12.85
C ILE A 128 -4.65 -8.29 13.79
N CYS A 129 -4.77 -7.95 15.07
CA CYS A 129 -5.46 -8.77 16.06
C CYS A 129 -6.97 -8.84 15.81
N ASP A 130 -7.61 -7.75 15.39
CA ASP A 130 -9.02 -7.75 15.00
C ASP A 130 -9.28 -8.62 13.77
N LEU A 131 -8.42 -8.51 12.74
CA LEU A 131 -8.50 -9.38 11.57
C LEU A 131 -8.36 -10.86 11.97
N ALA A 132 -7.41 -11.18 12.85
CA ALA A 132 -7.21 -12.52 13.38
C ALA A 132 -8.40 -13.02 14.22
N ALA A 133 -9.01 -12.16 15.03
CA ALA A 133 -10.20 -12.48 15.82
C ALA A 133 -11.40 -12.78 14.91
N GLY A 134 -11.62 -12.00 13.84
CA GLY A 134 -12.63 -12.30 12.82
C GLY A 134 -12.42 -13.64 12.11
N LEU A 135 -11.17 -13.98 11.77
CA LEU A 135 -10.81 -15.28 11.20
C LEU A 135 -11.00 -16.44 12.20
N LEU A 136 -10.78 -16.20 13.49
CA LEU A 136 -11.07 -17.17 14.55
C LEU A 136 -12.58 -17.40 14.69
N ILE A 137 -13.40 -16.34 14.66
CA ILE A 137 -14.86 -16.43 14.65
C ILE A 137 -15.35 -17.22 13.43
N TYR A 138 -14.79 -16.95 12.25
CA TYR A 138 -15.04 -17.74 11.03
C TYR A 138 -14.74 -19.23 11.26
N LYS A 139 -13.57 -19.54 11.82
CA LYS A 139 -13.14 -20.92 12.11
C LYS A 139 -14.07 -21.61 13.12
N ILE A 140 -14.57 -20.89 14.12
CA ILE A 140 -15.55 -21.40 15.07
C ILE A 140 -16.88 -21.69 14.36
N ALA A 141 -17.37 -20.75 13.56
CA ALA A 141 -18.61 -20.89 12.79
C ALA A 141 -18.58 -22.08 11.81
N ARG A 142 -17.44 -22.31 11.14
CA ARG A 142 -17.24 -23.41 10.16
C ARG A 142 -17.41 -24.81 10.73
N ARG A 143 -17.39 -24.97 12.05
CA ARG A 143 -17.68 -26.25 12.70
C ARG A 143 -19.13 -26.67 12.53
N LYS A 144 -20.05 -25.71 12.42
CA LYS A 144 -21.50 -25.94 12.39
C LYS A 144 -22.15 -25.46 11.09
N PHE A 145 -21.63 -24.41 10.46
CA PHE A 145 -22.29 -23.75 9.33
C PHE A 145 -21.49 -23.84 8.03
N ASN A 146 -22.17 -23.57 6.91
CA ASN A 146 -21.54 -23.40 5.59
C ASN A 146 -20.64 -22.15 5.54
N THR A 147 -19.87 -22.00 4.45
CA THR A 147 -18.94 -20.87 4.32
C THR A 147 -19.65 -19.52 4.31
N GLY A 148 -20.80 -19.40 3.64
CA GLY A 148 -21.55 -18.14 3.58
C GLY A 148 -21.96 -17.60 4.96
N ILE A 149 -22.59 -18.44 5.79
CA ILE A 149 -22.98 -18.06 7.17
C ILE A 149 -21.73 -17.79 8.03
N SER A 150 -20.68 -18.58 7.86
CA SER A 150 -19.44 -18.41 8.62
C SER A 150 -18.74 -17.09 8.27
N SER A 151 -18.72 -16.73 6.99
CA SER A 151 -18.20 -15.45 6.49
C SER A 151 -19.06 -14.29 6.95
N ALA A 152 -20.39 -14.40 6.89
CA ALA A 152 -21.30 -13.37 7.42
C ALA A 152 -21.09 -13.12 8.92
N ALA A 153 -20.87 -14.19 9.71
CA ALA A 153 -20.55 -14.05 11.12
C ALA A 153 -19.21 -13.33 11.34
N ALA A 154 -18.15 -13.71 10.62
CA ALA A 154 -16.90 -12.98 10.70
C ALA A 154 -17.05 -11.52 10.26
N GLY A 155 -17.85 -11.25 9.23
CA GLY A 155 -18.10 -9.90 8.72
C GLY A 155 -18.80 -9.00 9.71
N ALA A 156 -19.74 -9.56 10.48
CA ALA A 156 -20.40 -8.85 11.56
C ALA A 156 -19.39 -8.30 12.57
N TYR A 157 -18.29 -9.01 12.84
CA TYR A 157 -17.21 -8.51 13.70
C TYR A 157 -16.21 -7.62 12.95
N LEU A 158 -15.74 -8.04 11.78
CA LEU A 158 -14.69 -7.36 11.01
C LEU A 158 -15.11 -6.00 10.45
N LEU A 159 -16.40 -5.78 10.21
CA LEU A 159 -16.96 -4.51 9.76
C LEU A 159 -17.76 -3.83 10.88
N ASN A 160 -17.55 -4.24 12.12
CA ASN A 160 -18.21 -3.65 13.27
C ASN A 160 -17.68 -2.21 13.49
N PRO A 161 -18.55 -1.18 13.54
CA PRO A 161 -18.14 0.19 13.70
C PRO A 161 -17.45 0.44 15.03
N ALA A 162 -17.79 -0.28 16.11
CA ALA A 162 -17.08 -0.19 17.39
C ALA A 162 -15.65 -0.75 17.30
N VAL A 163 -15.43 -1.81 16.51
CA VAL A 163 -14.10 -2.41 16.29
C VAL A 163 -13.23 -1.47 15.45
N ILE A 164 -13.76 -0.99 14.31
CA ILE A 164 -13.07 -0.01 13.45
C ILE A 164 -12.74 1.26 14.23
N LEU A 165 -13.69 1.74 15.04
CA LEU A 165 -13.51 2.93 15.86
C LEU A 165 -12.40 2.76 16.90
N ASN A 166 -12.36 1.64 17.63
CA ASN A 166 -11.36 1.41 18.67
C ASN A 166 -9.95 1.25 18.09
N SER A 167 -9.78 0.40 17.08
CA SER A 167 -8.43 0.06 16.60
C SER A 167 -7.91 1.04 15.55
N SER A 168 -8.75 1.49 14.62
CA SER A 168 -8.29 2.30 13.47
C SER A 168 -8.46 3.79 13.70
N LEU A 169 -9.63 4.24 14.19
CA LEU A 169 -9.87 5.66 14.40
C LEU A 169 -9.22 6.14 15.69
N TRP A 170 -9.45 5.46 16.81
CA TRP A 170 -8.90 5.81 18.12
C TRP A 170 -7.42 5.42 18.27
N GLY A 171 -7.07 4.19 17.88
CA GLY A 171 -5.72 3.64 18.02
C GLY A 171 -5.46 2.85 19.29
N GLN A 172 -6.53 2.35 19.92
CA GLN A 172 -6.45 1.58 21.15
C GLN A 172 -6.25 0.08 20.86
N VAL A 173 -5.75 -0.66 21.85
CA VAL A 173 -5.25 -2.04 21.66
C VAL A 173 -6.19 -3.12 22.21
N ASP A 174 -7.47 -2.80 22.36
CA ASP A 174 -8.44 -3.73 22.96
C ASP A 174 -8.66 -4.98 22.10
N GLY A 175 -8.47 -4.88 20.79
CA GLY A 175 -8.45 -6.02 19.86
C GLY A 175 -7.38 -7.06 20.20
N VAL A 176 -6.21 -6.62 20.71
CA VAL A 176 -5.08 -7.51 21.03
C VAL A 176 -5.45 -8.49 22.14
N TYR A 177 -5.91 -7.98 23.30
CA TYR A 177 -6.27 -8.87 24.40
C TYR A 177 -7.58 -9.64 24.11
N THR A 178 -8.52 -9.05 23.37
CA THR A 178 -9.76 -9.73 22.96
C THR A 178 -9.48 -11.00 22.15
N LEU A 179 -8.50 -10.97 21.24
CA LEU A 179 -8.05 -12.16 20.50
C LEU A 179 -7.59 -13.28 21.44
N PHE A 180 -6.76 -12.96 22.44
CA PHE A 180 -6.24 -13.96 23.38
C PHE A 180 -7.32 -14.51 24.32
N ILE A 181 -8.31 -13.70 24.72
CA ILE A 181 -9.50 -14.18 25.44
C ILE A 181 -10.32 -15.15 24.56
N LEU A 182 -10.55 -14.82 23.28
CA LEU A 182 -11.24 -15.72 22.34
C LEU A 182 -10.47 -17.03 22.14
N LEU A 183 -9.14 -16.98 22.05
CA LEU A 183 -8.28 -18.16 21.93
C LEU A 183 -8.36 -19.03 23.19
N MET A 184 -8.27 -18.44 24.38
CA MET A 184 -8.42 -19.14 25.66
C MET A 184 -9.75 -19.91 25.69
N LEU A 185 -10.86 -19.23 25.41
CA LEU A 185 -12.20 -19.85 25.43
C LEU A 185 -12.38 -20.87 24.31
N TYR A 186 -11.79 -20.63 23.14
CA TYR A 186 -11.75 -21.62 22.06
C TYR A 186 -11.04 -22.90 22.49
N PHE A 187 -9.88 -22.81 23.15
CA PHE A 187 -9.16 -23.99 23.63
C PHE A 187 -9.91 -24.71 24.75
N LEU A 188 -10.51 -23.97 25.70
CA LEU A 188 -11.35 -24.56 26.75
C LEU A 188 -12.57 -25.30 26.19
N THR A 189 -13.27 -24.70 25.22
CA THR A 189 -14.42 -25.34 24.55
C THR A 189 -13.99 -26.63 23.82
N ASN A 190 -12.73 -26.70 23.37
CA ASN A 190 -12.12 -27.89 22.76
C ASN A 190 -11.48 -28.88 23.74
N ARG A 191 -11.60 -28.63 25.04
CA ARG A 191 -10.96 -29.41 26.12
C ARG A 191 -9.42 -29.43 26.05
N ASP A 192 -8.81 -28.44 25.41
CA ASP A 192 -7.36 -28.24 25.36
C ASP A 192 -6.93 -27.22 26.43
N THR A 193 -6.96 -27.65 27.69
CA THR A 193 -6.70 -26.79 28.84
C THR A 193 -5.27 -26.23 28.85
N VAL A 194 -4.28 -26.99 28.38
CA VAL A 194 -2.88 -26.55 28.32
C VAL A 194 -2.72 -25.31 27.45
N LYS A 195 -3.24 -25.33 26.21
CA LYS A 195 -3.15 -24.15 25.34
C LYS A 195 -3.93 -22.96 25.88
N SER A 196 -5.00 -23.21 26.65
CA SER A 196 -5.75 -22.13 27.29
C SER A 196 -4.93 -21.39 28.35
N TYR A 197 -4.07 -22.08 29.10
CA TYR A 197 -3.19 -21.46 30.10
C TYR A 197 -2.21 -20.49 29.45
N PHE A 198 -1.55 -20.91 28.37
CA PHE A 198 -0.59 -20.06 27.66
C PHE A 198 -1.27 -18.89 26.94
N ALA A 199 -2.45 -19.10 26.34
CA ALA A 199 -3.22 -17.99 25.74
C ALA A 199 -3.61 -16.95 26.79
N PHE A 200 -4.02 -17.39 27.99
CA PHE A 200 -4.38 -16.48 29.08
C PHE A 200 -3.15 -15.81 29.71
N ALA A 201 -2.03 -16.52 29.84
CA ALA A 201 -0.78 -15.96 30.34
C ALA A 201 -0.27 -14.80 29.47
N VAL A 202 -0.29 -14.96 28.14
CA VAL A 202 0.02 -13.86 27.21
C VAL A 202 -0.98 -12.71 27.36
N CYS A 203 -2.27 -13.02 27.54
CA CYS A 203 -3.30 -12.00 27.73
C CYS A 203 -3.07 -11.13 28.98
N ILE A 204 -2.77 -11.76 30.12
CA ILE A 204 -2.42 -11.07 31.37
C ILE A 204 -1.20 -10.20 31.16
N PHE A 205 -0.18 -10.75 30.48
CA PHE A 205 1.06 -10.05 30.23
C PHE A 205 0.91 -8.84 29.31
N ILE A 206 -0.19 -8.74 28.54
CA ILE A 206 -0.48 -7.59 27.67
C ILE A 206 -1.34 -6.55 28.40
N LYS A 207 -2.37 -6.97 29.15
CA LYS A 207 -3.38 -6.04 29.69
C LYS A 207 -4.01 -6.57 30.99
N PRO A 208 -3.96 -5.83 32.13
CA PRO A 208 -4.48 -6.31 33.41
C PRO A 208 -5.99 -6.56 33.43
N GLN A 209 -6.74 -5.87 32.57
CA GLN A 209 -8.20 -6.03 32.43
C GLN A 209 -8.60 -7.48 32.09
N SER A 210 -7.66 -8.29 31.58
CA SER A 210 -7.86 -9.73 31.36
C SER A 210 -8.15 -10.52 32.65
N PHE A 211 -7.76 -10.03 33.84
CA PHE A 211 -8.06 -10.68 35.12
C PHE A 211 -9.55 -10.88 35.36
N ILE A 212 -10.41 -10.06 34.74
CA ILE A 212 -11.87 -10.23 34.73
C ILE A 212 -12.26 -11.65 34.29
N PHE A 213 -11.50 -12.29 33.39
CA PHE A 213 -11.80 -13.61 32.84
C PHE A 213 -11.17 -14.78 33.61
N THR A 214 -10.40 -14.51 34.67
CA THR A 214 -9.81 -15.56 35.53
C THR A 214 -10.84 -16.58 36.04
N PRO A 215 -12.04 -16.17 36.51
CA PRO A 215 -13.07 -17.12 36.94
C PRO A 215 -13.46 -18.13 35.84
N LEU A 216 -13.49 -17.73 34.57
CA LEU A 216 -13.82 -18.66 33.48
C LEU A 216 -12.74 -19.67 33.20
N LEU A 217 -11.47 -19.29 33.34
CA LEU A 217 -10.38 -20.25 33.26
C LEU A 217 -10.53 -21.29 34.39
N ILE A 218 -10.82 -20.84 35.61
CA ILE A 218 -11.05 -21.71 36.77
C ILE A 218 -12.26 -22.63 36.51
N PHE A 219 -13.39 -22.10 36.03
CA PHE A 219 -14.57 -22.93 35.72
C PHE A 219 -14.27 -23.99 34.66
N GLY A 220 -13.49 -23.62 33.63
CA GLY A 220 -13.00 -24.54 32.61
C GLY A 220 -12.06 -25.62 33.16
N ILE A 221 -11.21 -25.29 34.14
CA ILE A 221 -10.35 -26.27 34.83
C ILE A 221 -11.22 -27.23 35.66
N ILE A 222 -12.15 -26.70 36.47
CA ILE A 222 -13.08 -27.49 37.28
C ILE A 222 -13.83 -28.49 36.38
N GLU A 223 -14.40 -28.02 35.27
CA GLU A 223 -15.13 -28.88 34.34
C GLU A 223 -14.25 -29.90 33.61
N ASN A 224 -13.07 -29.51 33.13
CA ASN A 224 -12.29 -30.39 32.26
C ASN A 224 -11.34 -31.31 33.03
N VAL A 225 -10.97 -30.96 34.27
CA VAL A 225 -9.97 -31.67 35.07
C VAL A 225 -10.59 -32.35 36.29
N PHE A 226 -11.49 -31.68 37.02
CA PHE A 226 -11.98 -32.15 38.32
C PHE A 226 -13.34 -32.87 38.28
N LEU A 227 -14.30 -32.40 37.49
CA LEU A 227 -15.64 -33.00 37.39
C LEU A 227 -15.70 -34.37 36.66
N PRO A 228 -14.90 -34.67 35.62
CA PRO A 228 -14.80 -36.02 35.06
C PRO A 228 -14.17 -36.96 36.09
N LYS A 229 -14.30 -38.29 35.94
CA LYS A 229 -13.61 -39.25 36.84
C LYS A 229 -12.15 -38.83 37.02
N PHE A 230 -11.77 -38.50 38.25
CA PHE A 230 -10.50 -37.87 38.56
C PHE A 230 -9.33 -38.72 38.04
N ASP A 231 -8.49 -38.11 37.21
CA ASP A 231 -7.31 -38.72 36.61
C ASP A 231 -6.07 -38.00 37.13
N ARG A 232 -5.27 -38.72 37.93
CA ARG A 232 -4.04 -38.19 38.56
C ARG A 232 -3.02 -37.70 37.52
N ILE A 233 -2.88 -38.40 36.39
CA ILE A 233 -1.92 -38.03 35.35
C ILE A 233 -2.40 -36.75 34.67
N LYS A 234 -3.70 -36.67 34.35
CA LYS A 234 -4.28 -35.46 33.77
C LYS A 234 -4.19 -34.27 34.71
N PHE A 235 -4.40 -34.46 36.01
CA PHE A 235 -4.26 -33.43 37.04
C PHE A 235 -2.81 -32.92 37.11
N ILE A 236 -1.83 -33.82 37.31
CA ILE A 236 -0.40 -33.45 37.39
C ILE A 236 0.05 -32.73 36.11
N LYS A 237 -0.35 -33.22 34.93
CA LYS A 237 -0.06 -32.55 33.65
C LYS A 237 -0.59 -31.12 33.64
N ASN A 238 -1.84 -30.90 34.06
CA ASN A 238 -2.44 -29.57 34.09
C ASN A 238 -1.74 -28.65 35.10
N LEU A 239 -1.38 -29.18 36.27
CA LEU A 239 -0.62 -28.44 37.27
C LEU A 239 0.74 -28.00 36.74
N LEU A 240 1.53 -28.92 36.16
CA LEU A 240 2.86 -28.61 35.61
C LEU A 240 2.80 -27.60 34.47
N TRP A 241 1.84 -27.72 33.56
CA TRP A 241 1.68 -26.75 32.46
C TRP A 241 1.11 -25.41 32.93
N GLY A 242 0.26 -25.40 33.97
CA GLY A 242 -0.18 -24.15 34.61
C GLY A 242 0.98 -23.41 35.27
N LEU A 243 1.84 -24.13 36.01
CA LEU A 243 3.09 -23.58 36.56
C LEU A 243 4.05 -23.14 35.44
N GLY A 244 4.11 -23.88 34.33
CA GLY A 244 4.88 -23.50 33.15
C GLY A 244 4.40 -22.20 32.49
N ALA A 245 3.09 -21.95 32.46
CA ALA A 245 2.53 -20.69 31.96
C ALA A 245 2.88 -19.51 32.89
N ILE A 246 2.91 -19.72 34.21
CA ILE A 246 3.38 -18.72 35.18
C ILE A 246 4.88 -18.47 35.01
N ALA A 247 5.68 -19.54 34.89
CA ALA A 247 7.12 -19.44 34.67
C ALA A 247 7.44 -18.67 33.38
N LEU A 248 6.64 -18.83 32.32
CA LEU A 248 6.78 -18.04 31.10
C LEU A 248 6.60 -16.53 31.35
N ILE A 249 5.59 -16.13 32.13
CA ILE A 249 5.40 -14.71 32.50
C ILE A 249 6.62 -14.19 33.27
N VAL A 250 7.11 -14.96 34.24
CA VAL A 250 8.30 -14.58 35.04
C VAL A 250 9.52 -14.43 34.13
N LEU A 251 9.76 -15.39 33.24
CA LEU A 251 10.89 -15.36 32.30
C LEU A 251 10.82 -14.15 31.36
N LEU A 252 9.63 -13.84 30.83
CA LEU A 252 9.43 -12.68 29.96
C LEU A 252 9.52 -11.34 30.71
N ALA A 253 9.30 -11.35 32.03
CA ALA A 253 9.44 -10.18 32.89
C ALA A 253 10.90 -9.90 33.31
N LEU A 254 11.80 -10.90 33.25
CA LEU A 254 13.19 -10.75 33.69
C LEU A 254 13.93 -9.55 33.05
N PRO A 255 13.82 -9.28 31.73
CA PRO A 255 14.53 -8.16 31.11
C PRO A 255 14.13 -6.77 31.64
N PHE A 256 12.97 -6.65 32.29
CA PHE A 256 12.44 -5.40 32.85
C PHE A 256 12.71 -5.25 34.35
N GLY A 257 13.23 -6.29 35.00
CA GLY A 257 13.39 -6.35 36.46
C GLY A 257 12.09 -6.74 37.18
N LEU A 258 12.11 -7.86 37.91
CA LEU A 258 10.89 -8.40 38.55
C LEU A 258 10.24 -7.43 39.53
N LYS A 259 11.05 -6.67 40.29
CA LYS A 259 10.54 -5.65 41.23
C LYS A 259 9.74 -4.57 40.50
N ASN A 260 10.34 -3.97 39.47
CA ASN A 260 9.69 -2.95 38.64
C ASN A 260 8.40 -3.47 38.01
N VAL A 261 8.41 -4.71 37.50
CA VAL A 261 7.20 -5.31 36.93
C VAL A 261 6.12 -5.50 37.99
N THR A 262 6.45 -5.99 39.18
CA THR A 262 5.46 -6.15 40.26
C THR A 262 4.89 -4.82 40.75
N GLU A 263 5.72 -3.77 40.83
CA GLU A 263 5.30 -2.40 41.16
C GLU A 263 4.37 -1.86 40.08
N GLN A 264 4.74 -2.00 38.79
CA GLN A 264 3.91 -1.59 37.65
C GLN A 264 2.51 -2.20 37.68
N TYR A 265 2.37 -3.51 37.93
CA TYR A 265 1.06 -4.14 38.03
C TYR A 265 0.24 -3.58 39.20
N THR A 266 0.89 -3.31 40.33
CA THR A 266 0.24 -2.77 41.53
C THR A 266 -0.24 -1.34 41.28
N GLU A 267 0.61 -0.50 40.70
CA GLU A 267 0.29 0.89 40.35
C GLU A 267 -0.79 0.98 39.28
N THR A 268 -0.71 0.15 38.23
CA THR A 268 -1.72 0.11 37.16
C THR A 268 -3.09 -0.30 37.70
N LEU A 269 -3.16 -1.26 38.63
CA LEU A 269 -4.43 -1.64 39.28
C LEU A 269 -4.94 -0.58 40.27
N ALA A 270 -4.03 0.21 40.85
CA ALA A 270 -4.36 1.35 41.70
C ALA A 270 -4.83 2.56 40.90
N SER A 271 -4.36 2.73 39.66
CA SER A 271 -4.66 3.83 38.75
C SER A 271 -6.17 4.05 38.54
N TYR A 272 -6.52 5.29 38.17
CA TYR A 272 -7.89 5.75 37.97
C TYR A 272 -8.84 5.34 39.11
N PRO A 273 -8.62 5.83 40.35
CA PRO A 273 -9.44 5.49 41.52
C PRO A 273 -10.77 6.23 41.50
N TYR A 274 -11.51 6.13 40.39
CA TYR A 274 -12.81 6.74 40.18
C TYR A 274 -13.91 5.68 40.09
N LEU A 275 -15.14 6.06 40.39
CA LEU A 275 -16.32 5.22 40.20
C LEU A 275 -16.46 4.78 38.74
N THR A 276 -16.36 5.74 37.81
CA THR A 276 -16.34 5.47 36.37
C THR A 276 -15.65 6.62 35.65
N VAL A 277 -15.05 6.30 34.51
CA VAL A 277 -14.38 7.26 33.62
C VAL A 277 -15.01 7.15 32.23
N ASN A 278 -15.91 8.08 31.95
CA ASN A 278 -16.66 8.22 30.71
C ASN A 278 -17.47 6.98 30.29
N ALA A 279 -17.62 5.97 31.17
CA ALA A 279 -18.37 4.76 30.84
C ALA A 279 -19.88 4.94 31.07
N PHE A 280 -20.68 4.47 30.12
CA PHE A 280 -22.14 4.56 30.17
C PHE A 280 -22.74 3.40 30.95
N ASN A 281 -22.57 3.44 32.27
CA ASN A 281 -22.92 2.38 33.22
C ASN A 281 -23.75 2.92 34.40
N LEU A 282 -23.90 2.11 35.47
CA LEU A 282 -24.63 2.52 36.68
C LEU A 282 -24.16 3.87 37.23
N TRP A 283 -22.86 4.05 37.35
CA TRP A 283 -22.27 5.26 37.90
C TRP A 283 -22.46 6.47 36.98
N GLY A 284 -22.38 6.25 35.66
CA GLY A 284 -22.72 7.27 34.65
C GLY A 284 -24.18 7.72 34.75
N ALA A 285 -25.12 6.79 34.96
CA ALA A 285 -26.53 7.09 35.16
C ALA A 285 -26.80 7.89 36.45
N LEU A 286 -26.02 7.62 37.50
CA LEU A 286 -26.07 8.35 38.77
C LEU A 286 -25.31 9.69 38.74
N GLY A 287 -24.74 10.07 37.59
CA GLY A 287 -23.97 11.30 37.42
C GLY A 287 -22.65 11.32 38.20
N GLN A 288 -22.09 10.14 38.51
CA GLN A 288 -20.86 9.96 39.29
C GLN A 288 -19.61 9.76 38.41
N ASN A 289 -19.61 10.36 37.23
CA ASN A 289 -18.47 10.30 36.31
C ASN A 289 -17.29 11.07 36.90
N TRP A 290 -16.10 10.46 36.92
CA TRP A 290 -14.88 11.02 37.55
C TRP A 290 -14.99 11.29 39.06
N THR A 291 -15.98 10.71 39.75
CA THR A 291 -16.08 10.79 41.22
C THR A 291 -15.08 9.83 41.86
N GLU A 292 -14.28 10.31 42.80
CA GLU A 292 -13.27 9.51 43.51
C GLU A 292 -13.89 8.33 44.28
N LEU A 293 -13.17 7.22 44.30
CA LEU A 293 -13.57 5.99 44.95
C LEU A 293 -13.17 6.00 46.43
N GLY A 294 -14.13 6.23 47.32
CA GLY A 294 -13.92 6.14 48.76
C GLY A 294 -13.67 4.70 49.27
N SER A 295 -13.18 4.59 50.51
CA SER A 295 -12.87 3.32 51.17
C SER A 295 -14.08 2.38 51.31
N VAL A 296 -15.24 2.91 51.75
CA VAL A 296 -16.50 2.15 51.86
C VAL A 296 -16.92 1.62 50.49
N MET A 297 -16.86 2.47 49.46
CA MET A 297 -17.25 2.10 48.11
C MET A 297 -16.31 1.06 47.48
N SER A 298 -15.04 1.06 47.87
CA SER A 298 -14.09 0.02 47.50
C SER A 298 -14.50 -1.36 48.05
N VAL A 299 -14.97 -1.44 49.30
CA VAL A 299 -15.49 -2.68 49.89
C VAL A 299 -16.76 -3.14 49.18
N VAL A 300 -17.70 -2.20 48.93
CA VAL A 300 -18.92 -2.48 48.16
C VAL A 300 -18.59 -3.02 46.77
N ASN A 301 -17.57 -2.45 46.11
CA ASN A 301 -17.13 -2.91 44.79
C ASN A 301 -16.64 -4.37 44.81
N TYR A 302 -15.86 -4.79 45.81
CA TYR A 302 -15.45 -6.19 45.95
C TYR A 302 -16.65 -7.12 46.15
N PHE A 303 -17.65 -6.70 46.91
CA PHE A 303 -18.89 -7.46 47.08
C PHE A 303 -19.67 -7.59 45.76
N ILE A 304 -19.78 -6.50 44.99
CA ILE A 304 -20.38 -6.52 43.64
C ILE A 304 -19.66 -7.50 42.73
N LEU A 305 -18.32 -7.47 42.68
CA LEU A 305 -17.52 -8.40 41.88
C LEU A 305 -17.75 -9.85 42.31
N ALA A 306 -17.80 -10.14 43.61
CA ALA A 306 -18.09 -11.47 44.12
C ALA A 306 -19.48 -11.97 43.69
N LEU A 307 -20.51 -11.10 43.74
CA LEU A 307 -21.86 -11.43 43.27
C LEU A 307 -21.91 -11.70 41.77
N ILE A 308 -21.20 -10.90 40.95
CA ILE A 308 -21.11 -11.11 39.50
C ILE A 308 -20.48 -12.47 39.20
N VAL A 309 -19.37 -12.81 39.87
CA VAL A 309 -18.69 -14.10 39.70
C VAL A 309 -19.60 -15.26 40.16
N ALA A 310 -20.27 -15.13 41.30
CA ALA A 310 -21.18 -16.14 41.82
C ALA A 310 -22.37 -16.38 40.87
N TYR A 311 -22.99 -15.32 40.35
CA TYR A 311 -24.08 -15.45 39.37
C TYR A 311 -23.59 -16.06 38.06
N THR A 312 -22.41 -15.65 37.58
CA THR A 312 -21.82 -16.22 36.35
C THR A 312 -21.50 -17.71 36.54
N ALA A 313 -20.98 -18.12 37.69
CA ALA A 313 -20.76 -19.52 38.05
C ALA A 313 -22.08 -20.31 38.06
N TYR A 314 -23.12 -19.75 38.70
CA TYR A 314 -24.47 -20.33 38.69
C TYR A 314 -24.97 -20.59 37.26
N VAL A 315 -24.89 -19.59 36.38
CA VAL A 315 -25.31 -19.75 34.97
C VAL A 315 -24.45 -20.79 34.25
N PHE A 316 -23.12 -20.76 34.43
CA PHE A 316 -22.16 -21.63 33.75
C PHE A 316 -22.37 -23.11 34.10
N PHE A 317 -22.47 -23.45 35.38
CA PHE A 317 -22.58 -24.85 35.81
C PHE A 317 -23.98 -25.43 35.65
N LYS A 318 -25.02 -24.59 35.59
CA LYS A 318 -26.40 -25.05 35.40
C LYS A 318 -26.74 -25.34 33.93
N THR A 319 -26.13 -24.63 33.00
CA THR A 319 -26.37 -24.82 31.56
C THR A 319 -25.53 -25.96 30.99
N LYS A 320 -26.08 -26.71 30.02
CA LYS A 320 -25.35 -27.76 29.28
C LYS A 320 -24.94 -27.35 27.86
N ASN A 321 -25.17 -26.09 27.49
CA ASN A 321 -24.85 -25.58 26.16
C ASN A 321 -23.36 -25.30 26.02
N GLU A 322 -22.70 -25.80 24.97
CA GLU A 322 -21.28 -25.54 24.69
C GLU A 322 -20.97 -24.06 24.47
N GLY A 323 -21.95 -23.26 24.03
CA GLY A 323 -21.84 -21.80 23.89
C GLY A 323 -21.69 -21.03 25.21
N ARG A 324 -21.82 -21.69 26.37
CA ARG A 324 -21.74 -21.06 27.69
C ARG A 324 -20.40 -20.41 27.98
N TYR A 325 -19.29 -20.94 27.46
CA TYR A 325 -17.96 -20.36 27.67
C TYR A 325 -17.91 -18.93 27.16
N TYR A 326 -18.39 -18.73 25.93
CA TYR A 326 -18.45 -17.42 25.29
C TYR A 326 -19.51 -16.52 25.93
N PHE A 327 -20.70 -17.05 26.21
CA PHE A 327 -21.78 -16.25 26.80
C PHE A 327 -21.46 -15.80 28.22
N CYS A 328 -20.97 -16.69 29.08
CA CYS A 328 -20.55 -16.32 30.43
C CYS A 328 -19.35 -15.37 30.40
N GLY A 329 -18.48 -15.43 29.38
CA GLY A 329 -17.42 -14.44 29.17
C GLY A 329 -17.96 -13.06 28.85
N ALA A 330 -18.91 -12.98 27.94
CA ALA A 330 -19.61 -11.74 27.65
C ALA A 330 -20.36 -11.21 28.88
N LEU A 331 -21.08 -12.08 29.59
CA LEU A 331 -21.83 -11.71 30.79
C LEU A 331 -20.91 -11.15 31.87
N LEU A 332 -19.76 -11.79 32.10
CA LEU A 332 -18.78 -11.37 33.09
C LEU A 332 -18.20 -9.99 32.73
N SER A 333 -17.70 -9.83 31.50
CA SER A 333 -17.16 -8.55 31.02
C SER A 333 -18.20 -7.42 31.06
N PHE A 334 -19.42 -7.69 30.61
CA PHE A 334 -20.47 -6.68 30.55
C PHE A 334 -21.04 -6.36 31.94
N ALA A 335 -21.21 -7.35 32.83
CA ALA A 335 -21.68 -7.11 34.19
C ALA A 335 -20.68 -6.31 35.03
N VAL A 336 -19.37 -6.60 34.89
CA VAL A 336 -18.31 -5.80 35.51
C VAL A 336 -18.39 -4.37 35.00
N PHE A 337 -18.40 -4.16 33.68
CA PHE A 337 -18.54 -2.83 33.08
C PHE A 337 -19.77 -2.05 33.57
N MET A 338 -20.92 -2.73 33.72
CA MET A 338 -22.19 -2.10 34.09
C MET A 338 -22.31 -1.75 35.57
N LEU A 339 -21.69 -2.53 36.48
CA LEU A 339 -21.96 -2.44 37.92
C LEU A 339 -20.73 -2.10 38.77
N SER A 340 -19.51 -2.51 38.37
CA SER A 340 -18.31 -2.28 39.20
C SER A 340 -17.78 -0.86 39.06
N ALA A 341 -16.99 -0.43 40.04
CA ALA A 341 -16.22 0.81 39.99
C ALA A 341 -14.95 0.66 39.12
N LYS A 342 -14.20 1.75 38.90
CA LYS A 342 -12.96 1.81 38.09
C LYS A 342 -13.12 1.44 36.62
N MET A 343 -14.29 1.71 36.03
CA MET A 343 -14.60 1.35 34.64
C MET A 343 -14.33 2.49 33.66
N HIS A 344 -13.81 2.14 32.47
CA HIS A 344 -13.66 3.04 31.34
C HIS A 344 -14.62 2.71 30.19
N ASP A 345 -14.92 3.70 29.35
CA ASP A 345 -15.78 3.70 28.16
C ASP A 345 -15.63 2.49 27.21
N ARG A 346 -14.47 1.83 27.22
CA ARG A 346 -14.09 0.73 26.33
C ARG A 346 -14.05 -0.67 26.97
N TYR A 347 -14.21 -0.80 28.28
CA TYR A 347 -13.95 -2.07 28.98
C TYR A 347 -14.93 -3.21 28.66
N ALA A 348 -16.08 -2.91 28.05
CA ALA A 348 -17.01 -3.91 27.53
C ALA A 348 -16.69 -4.40 26.10
N PHE A 349 -15.60 -3.93 25.48
CA PHE A 349 -15.24 -4.27 24.10
C PHE A 349 -15.21 -5.78 23.79
N PRO A 350 -14.63 -6.67 24.62
CA PRO A 350 -14.60 -8.12 24.33
C PRO A 350 -15.99 -8.75 24.28
N ALA A 351 -16.98 -8.18 24.99
CA ALA A 351 -18.31 -8.73 25.06
C ALA A 351 -18.96 -8.86 23.67
N MET A 352 -18.64 -7.97 22.72
CA MET A 352 -19.16 -8.02 21.36
C MET A 352 -18.73 -9.31 20.64
N ALA A 353 -17.44 -9.63 20.62
CA ALA A 353 -16.92 -10.83 19.96
C ALA A 353 -17.43 -12.11 20.64
N LEU A 354 -17.54 -12.07 21.97
CA LEU A 354 -18.01 -13.18 22.80
C LEU A 354 -19.52 -13.45 22.60
N LEU A 355 -20.36 -12.42 22.54
CA LEU A 355 -21.80 -12.55 22.28
C LEU A 355 -22.07 -13.08 20.87
N LEU A 356 -21.35 -12.57 19.87
CA LEU A 356 -21.46 -13.07 18.50
C LEU A 356 -21.08 -14.55 18.43
N THR A 357 -19.99 -14.94 19.11
CA THR A 357 -19.55 -16.34 19.15
C THR A 357 -20.55 -17.21 19.90
N ALA A 358 -21.12 -16.75 21.02
CA ALA A 358 -22.18 -17.44 21.75
C ALA A 358 -23.44 -17.63 20.89
N PHE A 359 -23.81 -16.62 20.10
CA PHE A 359 -24.90 -16.70 19.14
C PHE A 359 -24.69 -17.83 18.12
N LEU A 360 -23.46 -18.10 17.66
CA LEU A 360 -23.20 -19.20 16.72
C LEU A 360 -23.55 -20.58 17.29
N TYR A 361 -23.44 -20.79 18.60
CA TYR A 361 -23.82 -22.04 19.25
C TYR A 361 -25.34 -22.18 19.40
N MET A 362 -26.04 -21.10 19.75
CA MET A 362 -27.49 -21.12 19.99
C MET A 362 -28.35 -20.92 18.72
N SER A 363 -27.86 -20.11 17.78
CA SER A 363 -28.55 -19.72 16.53
C SER A 363 -29.95 -19.14 16.75
N SER A 364 -30.11 -18.29 17.77
CA SER A 364 -31.40 -17.68 18.14
C SER A 364 -31.51 -16.22 17.69
N PRO A 365 -32.69 -15.74 17.24
CA PRO A 365 -32.90 -14.32 16.91
C PRO A 365 -32.57 -13.40 18.08
N ARG A 366 -32.98 -13.81 19.28
CA ARG A 366 -32.75 -13.04 20.51
C ARG A 366 -31.26 -12.92 20.84
N GLY A 367 -30.46 -13.96 20.62
CA GLY A 367 -29.02 -13.91 20.81
C GLY A 367 -28.32 -12.97 19.83
N PHE A 368 -28.81 -12.88 18.60
CA PHE A 368 -28.30 -11.91 17.62
C PHE A 368 -28.66 -10.46 17.99
N ILE A 369 -29.88 -10.23 18.50
CA ILE A 369 -30.30 -8.91 19.01
C ILE A 369 -29.40 -8.47 20.18
N VAL A 370 -29.08 -9.37 21.11
CA VAL A 370 -28.18 -9.05 22.24
C VAL A 370 -26.80 -8.61 21.73
N TYR A 371 -26.26 -9.27 20.71
CA TYR A 371 -25.00 -8.86 20.09
C TYR A 371 -25.09 -7.51 19.33
N ALA A 372 -26.17 -7.29 18.59
CA ALA A 372 -26.36 -6.04 17.86
C ALA A 372 -26.47 -4.85 18.82
N LEU A 373 -27.27 -4.98 19.89
CA LEU A 373 -27.43 -3.94 20.89
C LEU A 373 -26.13 -3.65 21.65
N SER A 374 -25.35 -4.67 22.02
CA SER A 374 -24.05 -4.44 22.67
C SER A 374 -23.07 -3.70 21.76
N THR A 375 -23.14 -3.95 20.45
CA THR A 375 -22.33 -3.20 19.49
C THR A 375 -22.74 -1.72 19.43
N LEU A 376 -24.04 -1.44 19.35
CA LEU A 376 -24.54 -0.07 19.27
C LEU A 376 -24.22 0.73 20.52
N THR A 377 -24.39 0.13 21.71
CA THR A 377 -24.07 0.82 22.98
C THR A 377 -22.57 1.07 23.11
N GLN A 378 -21.74 0.09 22.76
CA GLN A 378 -20.29 0.22 22.81
C GLN A 378 -19.75 1.25 21.80
N PHE A 379 -20.27 1.23 20.56
CA PHE A 379 -19.94 2.23 19.54
C PHE A 379 -20.33 3.62 20.01
N PHE A 380 -21.55 3.79 20.52
CA PHE A 380 -22.01 5.12 20.96
C PHE A 380 -21.17 5.65 22.11
N ASN A 381 -20.86 4.83 23.13
CA ASN A 381 -20.05 5.26 24.25
C ASN A 381 -18.65 5.71 23.80
N THR A 382 -17.98 4.91 22.97
CA THR A 382 -16.62 5.22 22.50
C THR A 382 -16.60 6.37 21.49
N ALA A 383 -17.57 6.46 20.57
CA ALA A 383 -17.64 7.54 19.59
C ALA A 383 -17.91 8.89 20.27
N TRP A 384 -18.74 8.88 21.31
CA TRP A 384 -19.02 10.05 22.14
C TRP A 384 -17.74 10.57 22.81
N VAL A 385 -16.91 9.68 23.37
CA VAL A 385 -15.63 10.10 23.96
C VAL A 385 -14.66 10.61 22.89
N LEU A 386 -14.40 9.86 21.83
CA LEU A 386 -13.38 10.24 20.85
C LEU A 386 -13.71 11.55 20.10
N PHE A 387 -14.97 11.75 19.73
CA PHE A 387 -15.33 12.84 18.80
C PHE A 387 -16.07 14.01 19.44
N ILE A 388 -16.59 13.85 20.66
CA ILE A 388 -17.37 14.89 21.34
C ILE A 388 -16.67 15.31 22.63
N TYR A 389 -16.25 14.38 23.49
CA TYR A 389 -15.57 14.73 24.74
C TYR A 389 -14.28 15.52 24.52
N GLU A 390 -13.38 15.01 23.69
CA GLU A 390 -12.04 15.60 23.50
C GLU A 390 -12.09 17.02 22.92
N GLN A 391 -13.21 17.43 22.31
CA GLN A 391 -13.35 18.76 21.73
C GLN A 391 -13.81 19.84 22.74
N ASP A 392 -14.52 19.47 23.81
CA ASP A 392 -15.05 20.44 24.80
C ASP A 392 -15.24 19.78 26.19
N ILE A 393 -14.13 19.67 26.94
CA ILE A 393 -14.06 19.02 28.27
C ILE A 393 -14.98 19.71 29.30
N ASN A 394 -15.29 21.00 29.13
CA ASN A 394 -16.00 21.83 30.11
C ASN A 394 -17.51 21.59 30.17
N LYS A 395 -18.13 20.92 29.17
CA LYS A 395 -19.59 20.71 29.10
C LYS A 395 -20.12 19.41 29.74
N TYR A 396 -19.25 18.61 30.35
CA TYR A 396 -19.42 17.16 30.17
C TYR A 396 -19.96 16.34 31.34
N PHE A 397 -19.54 16.62 32.58
CA PHE A 397 -19.69 15.66 33.70
C PHE A 397 -21.13 15.35 34.12
N LYS A 398 -22.13 16.12 33.64
CA LYS A 398 -23.56 15.90 33.89
C LYS A 398 -24.44 16.03 32.64
N SER A 399 -23.89 15.78 31.45
CA SER A 399 -24.67 15.85 30.21
C SER A 399 -25.89 14.91 30.29
N PRO A 400 -27.12 15.42 30.01
CA PRO A 400 -28.32 14.58 29.95
C PRO A 400 -28.18 13.38 29.00
N VAL A 401 -27.32 13.51 27.97
CA VAL A 401 -27.04 12.44 27.01
C VAL A 401 -26.34 11.26 27.68
N ILE A 402 -25.38 11.50 28.58
CA ILE A 402 -24.65 10.44 29.29
C ILE A 402 -25.61 9.70 30.22
N VAL A 403 -26.43 10.44 30.97
CA VAL A 403 -27.43 9.85 31.88
C VAL A 403 -28.42 9.01 31.08
N ALA A 404 -29.00 9.56 30.01
CA ALA A 404 -29.95 8.85 29.16
C ALA A 404 -29.34 7.60 28.52
N ALA A 405 -28.13 7.70 27.95
CA ALA A 405 -27.44 6.58 27.34
C ALA A 405 -27.07 5.49 28.36
N SER A 406 -26.66 5.89 29.57
CA SER A 406 -26.37 4.98 30.68
C SER A 406 -27.62 4.24 31.15
N LEU A 407 -28.76 4.94 31.27
CA LEU A 407 -30.06 4.32 31.60
C LEU A 407 -30.52 3.33 30.52
N ILE A 408 -30.34 3.66 29.24
CA ILE A 408 -30.61 2.75 28.12
C ILE A 408 -29.71 1.50 28.23
N ASN A 409 -28.42 1.68 28.54
CA ASN A 409 -27.48 0.57 28.67
C ASN A 409 -27.81 -0.31 29.88
N LEU A 410 -28.29 0.26 31.00
CA LEU A 410 -28.80 -0.48 32.16
C LEU A 410 -30.05 -1.29 31.83
N ALA A 411 -31.00 -0.71 31.08
CA ALA A 411 -32.18 -1.43 30.62
C ALA A 411 -31.79 -2.61 29.70
N PHE A 412 -30.83 -2.40 28.81
CA PHE A 412 -30.27 -3.46 27.98
C PHE A 412 -29.54 -4.53 28.80
N PHE A 413 -28.81 -4.15 29.84
CA PHE A 413 -28.17 -5.09 30.77
C PHE A 413 -29.19 -5.94 31.53
N ALA A 414 -30.28 -5.34 32.02
CA ALA A 414 -31.39 -6.07 32.63
C ALA A 414 -32.01 -7.09 31.67
N TYR A 415 -32.16 -6.72 30.39
CA TYR A 415 -32.57 -7.65 29.33
C TYR A 415 -31.56 -8.80 29.12
N CYS A 416 -30.25 -8.52 29.17
CA CYS A 416 -29.21 -9.54 29.10
C CYS A 416 -29.28 -10.53 30.27
N LEU A 417 -29.54 -10.06 31.50
CA LEU A 417 -29.74 -10.93 32.68
C LEU A 417 -31.00 -11.79 32.53
N ALA A 418 -32.11 -11.20 32.08
CA ALA A 418 -33.34 -11.96 31.80
C ALA A 418 -33.11 -13.03 30.70
N TYR A 419 -32.31 -12.69 29.67
CA TYR A 419 -31.91 -13.64 28.63
C TYR A 419 -31.02 -14.77 29.18
N ALA A 420 -30.03 -14.44 30.02
CA ALA A 420 -29.17 -15.42 30.69
C ALA A 420 -30.00 -16.41 31.52
N GLN A 421 -30.91 -15.88 32.35
CA GLN A 421 -31.78 -16.68 33.21
C GLN A 421 -32.68 -17.61 32.40
N LYS A 422 -33.40 -17.08 31.41
CA LYS A 422 -34.39 -17.83 30.63
C LYS A 422 -33.78 -18.88 29.71
N TYR A 423 -32.65 -18.60 29.06
CA TYR A 423 -32.10 -19.46 28.01
C TYR A 423 -30.92 -20.31 28.44
N TYR A 424 -30.07 -19.82 29.33
CA TYR A 424 -28.91 -20.57 29.83
C TYR A 424 -29.24 -21.27 31.14
N ALA A 425 -29.72 -20.55 32.16
CA ALA A 425 -29.99 -21.15 33.47
C ALA A 425 -31.20 -22.08 33.43
N GLU A 426 -32.37 -21.65 32.97
CA GLU A 426 -33.58 -22.49 32.86
C GLU A 426 -33.50 -23.57 31.76
N ASN A 427 -32.41 -23.61 30.99
CA ASN A 427 -32.16 -24.62 29.96
C ASN A 427 -33.24 -24.74 28.86
N LYS A 428 -34.11 -23.74 28.67
CA LYS A 428 -35.12 -23.71 27.58
C LYS A 428 -34.48 -23.80 26.18
N ALA A 429 -33.19 -23.53 26.04
CA ALA A 429 -32.43 -23.77 24.82
C ALA A 429 -32.38 -25.26 24.41
N ALA A 430 -32.35 -26.19 25.38
CA ALA A 430 -32.36 -27.63 25.12
C ALA A 430 -33.72 -28.08 24.55
N ALA A 431 -34.83 -27.48 24.97
CA ALA A 431 -36.17 -27.75 24.45
C ALA A 431 -36.34 -27.28 23.00
N VAL A 432 -35.82 -26.08 22.64
CA VAL A 432 -35.89 -25.53 21.27
C VAL A 432 -35.01 -26.31 20.28
N LEU A 433 -33.88 -26.85 20.73
CA LEU A 433 -32.98 -27.69 19.90
C LEU A 433 -33.51 -29.12 19.74
N ALA A 434 -34.16 -29.69 20.77
CA ALA A 434 -34.79 -31.01 20.72
C ALA A 434 -36.01 -31.04 19.79
N ASP A 435 -36.74 -29.93 19.68
CA ASP A 435 -37.94 -29.84 18.83
C ASP A 435 -37.57 -29.71 17.33
N LYS A 436 -36.48 -29.00 17.01
CA LYS A 436 -35.93 -28.95 15.65
C LYS A 436 -35.29 -30.27 15.21
N SER A 437 -34.65 -31.02 16.11
CA SER A 437 -34.05 -32.32 15.78
C SER A 437 -35.10 -33.41 15.53
N LYS A 438 -36.22 -33.41 16.28
CA LYS A 438 -37.37 -34.30 16.03
C LYS A 438 -38.03 -34.03 14.68
N ASN A 439 -38.20 -32.76 14.29
CA ASN A 439 -38.76 -32.40 12.99
C ASN A 439 -37.80 -32.67 11.82
N ALA A 440 -36.48 -32.51 12.01
CA ALA A 440 -35.48 -32.87 11.00
C ALA A 440 -35.29 -34.39 10.85
N ALA A 441 -35.43 -35.17 11.93
CA ALA A 441 -35.35 -36.64 11.89
C ALA A 441 -36.55 -37.28 11.16
N LYS A 442 -37.73 -36.64 11.20
CA LYS A 442 -38.92 -37.07 10.44
C LYS A 442 -38.77 -36.84 8.92
N ALA A 443 -38.02 -35.82 8.51
CA ALA A 443 -37.71 -35.53 7.11
C ALA A 443 -36.57 -36.39 6.51
N ASN A 444 -35.77 -37.06 7.32
CA ASN A 444 -34.57 -37.80 6.90
C ASN A 444 -34.78 -39.32 6.73
N ARG A 445 -36.03 -39.81 6.77
CA ARG A 445 -36.36 -41.20 6.42
C ARG A 445 -36.50 -41.44 4.91
N GLY A 446 -36.40 -40.40 4.07
CA GLY A 446 -36.23 -40.53 2.62
C GLY A 446 -34.76 -40.74 2.26
N GLY A 447 -34.47 -41.86 1.58
CA GLY A 447 -33.14 -42.48 1.47
C GLY A 447 -32.04 -41.74 0.69
N ALA A 448 -30.93 -42.47 0.54
CA ALA A 448 -29.66 -42.13 -0.12
C ALA A 448 -28.57 -41.46 0.74
N SER A 449 -27.93 -42.24 1.63
CA SER A 449 -26.59 -41.86 2.15
C SER A 449 -25.58 -43.01 2.30
N LYS A 450 -25.94 -44.27 1.99
CA LYS A 450 -25.02 -45.41 2.17
C LYS A 450 -24.00 -45.64 1.04
N GLN A 451 -24.11 -44.96 -0.11
CA GLN A 451 -23.19 -45.16 -1.25
C GLN A 451 -22.03 -44.17 -1.34
N ARG A 452 -22.09 -43.02 -0.66
CA ARG A 452 -21.08 -41.95 -0.82
C ARG A 452 -19.88 -42.05 0.13
N ALA A 453 -19.97 -42.88 1.16
CA ALA A 453 -18.90 -43.03 2.17
C ALA A 453 -17.74 -43.95 1.74
N LYS A 454 -17.86 -44.66 0.60
CA LYS A 454 -16.79 -45.52 0.08
C LYS A 454 -15.93 -44.87 -1.02
N SER A 455 -16.33 -43.73 -1.60
CA SER A 455 -15.55 -43.06 -2.67
C SER A 455 -14.53 -42.03 -2.16
N ASP A 456 -14.72 -41.48 -0.96
CA ASP A 456 -13.85 -40.40 -0.42
C ASP A 456 -12.65 -40.89 0.39
N ALA A 457 -12.51 -42.20 0.61
CA ALA A 457 -11.38 -42.77 1.35
C ALA A 457 -10.10 -42.96 0.50
N GLY A 458 -10.15 -42.69 -0.82
CA GLY A 458 -9.13 -43.08 -1.79
C GLY A 458 -8.13 -42.03 -2.28
N GLN A 459 -8.26 -40.74 -1.95
CA GLN A 459 -7.33 -39.70 -2.44
C GLN A 459 -6.70 -38.88 -1.32
N LYS A 460 -5.69 -39.46 -0.66
CA LYS A 460 -4.65 -38.67 0.02
C LYS A 460 -3.76 -38.05 -1.08
N GLY A 461 -3.69 -36.72 -1.13
CA GLY A 461 -3.04 -35.97 -2.19
C GLY A 461 -1.57 -36.33 -2.42
N THR A 462 -1.28 -36.89 -3.59
CA THR A 462 0.07 -37.10 -4.12
C THR A 462 0.70 -35.76 -4.52
N MET A 463 1.99 -35.54 -4.22
CA MET A 463 2.70 -34.33 -4.66
C MET A 463 2.79 -34.32 -6.18
N ARG A 464 2.61 -33.15 -6.82
CA ARG A 464 2.86 -32.97 -8.26
C ARG A 464 4.18 -32.25 -8.48
N PHE A 465 4.99 -32.75 -9.42
CA PHE A 465 6.23 -32.13 -9.85
C PHE A 465 5.92 -31.12 -10.94
N LYS A 466 6.38 -29.87 -10.76
CA LYS A 466 6.10 -28.82 -11.73
C LYS A 466 7.05 -28.97 -12.92
N ARG A 467 6.48 -29.35 -14.06
CA ARG A 467 7.15 -29.41 -15.36
C ARG A 467 7.40 -28.02 -15.94
N SER A 468 8.41 -27.93 -16.80
CA SER A 468 8.71 -26.72 -17.56
C SER A 468 7.56 -26.39 -18.50
N ALA A 469 7.11 -25.13 -18.46
CA ALA A 469 6.01 -24.68 -19.30
C ALA A 469 6.44 -24.68 -20.78
N VAL A 470 5.63 -25.33 -21.62
CA VAL A 470 5.73 -25.24 -23.07
C VAL A 470 4.83 -24.12 -23.53
N TYR A 471 5.40 -23.14 -24.21
CA TYR A 471 4.68 -21.98 -24.72
C TYR A 471 4.44 -22.14 -26.21
N GLU A 472 3.25 -21.75 -26.67
CA GLU A 472 2.97 -21.63 -28.09
C GLU A 472 3.92 -20.63 -28.74
N LYS A 473 4.38 -20.94 -29.95
CA LYS A 473 5.12 -19.99 -30.78
C LYS A 473 4.21 -18.79 -31.09
N LEU A 474 4.82 -17.61 -31.23
CA LEU A 474 4.11 -16.41 -31.66
C LEU A 474 3.53 -16.66 -33.06
N GLY A 475 2.23 -16.41 -33.20
CA GLY A 475 1.52 -16.50 -34.47
C GLY A 475 1.30 -15.12 -35.07
N ARG A 476 0.66 -15.08 -36.25
CA ARG A 476 0.35 -13.81 -36.95
C ARG A 476 -0.41 -12.81 -36.08
N PHE A 477 -1.38 -13.28 -35.29
CA PHE A 477 -2.13 -12.42 -34.36
C PHE A 477 -1.22 -11.71 -33.35
N ASP A 478 -0.24 -12.42 -32.79
CA ASP A 478 0.68 -11.87 -31.80
C ASP A 478 1.53 -10.74 -32.40
N TYR A 479 2.06 -10.95 -33.61
CA TYR A 479 2.82 -9.94 -34.34
C TYR A 479 1.96 -8.75 -34.77
N ILE A 480 0.74 -8.98 -35.24
CA ILE A 480 -0.19 -7.91 -35.63
C ILE A 480 -0.52 -7.04 -34.43
N VAL A 481 -0.89 -7.62 -33.28
CA VAL A 481 -1.21 -6.83 -32.09
C VAL A 481 -0.02 -5.98 -31.63
N MET A 482 1.17 -6.56 -31.52
CA MET A 482 2.36 -5.79 -31.12
C MET A 482 2.70 -4.71 -32.14
N ALA A 483 2.74 -5.04 -33.43
CA ALA A 483 3.07 -4.06 -34.48
C ALA A 483 2.04 -2.94 -34.56
N SER A 484 0.74 -3.25 -34.53
CA SER A 484 -0.32 -2.25 -34.56
C SER A 484 -0.25 -1.32 -33.35
N LEU A 485 -0.06 -1.85 -32.14
CA LEU A 485 0.05 -1.00 -30.94
C LEU A 485 1.33 -0.16 -30.96
N MET A 486 2.46 -0.73 -31.40
CA MET A 486 3.72 0.02 -31.54
C MET A 486 3.61 1.14 -32.57
N VAL A 487 2.97 0.89 -33.71
CA VAL A 487 2.78 1.90 -34.76
C VAL A 487 1.82 2.99 -34.29
N VAL A 488 0.67 2.63 -33.72
CA VAL A 488 -0.32 3.61 -33.22
C VAL A 488 0.27 4.45 -32.11
N TYR A 489 0.82 3.81 -31.08
CA TYR A 489 1.42 4.53 -29.96
C TYR A 489 2.66 5.32 -30.39
N GLY A 490 3.54 4.73 -31.21
CA GLY A 490 4.72 5.43 -31.72
C GLY A 490 4.34 6.68 -32.51
N ALA A 491 3.34 6.59 -33.40
CA ALA A 491 2.85 7.76 -34.13
C ALA A 491 2.35 8.86 -33.18
N ILE A 492 1.57 8.51 -32.16
CA ILE A 492 1.02 9.48 -31.20
C ILE A 492 2.12 10.02 -30.26
N ALA A 493 3.03 9.17 -29.80
CA ALA A 493 4.08 9.52 -28.84
C ALA A 493 5.18 10.38 -29.44
N PHE A 494 5.55 10.16 -30.72
CA PHE A 494 6.51 11.00 -31.44
C PHE A 494 5.89 12.26 -32.05
N TYR A 495 4.56 12.32 -32.19
CA TYR A 495 3.90 13.52 -32.70
C TYR A 495 4.09 14.70 -31.74
N ASN A 496 4.61 15.82 -32.27
CA ASN A 496 4.95 17.02 -31.50
C ASN A 496 5.79 16.71 -30.24
N LEU A 497 6.80 15.85 -30.38
CA LEU A 497 7.66 15.50 -29.25
C LEU A 497 8.54 16.68 -28.81
N GLY A 498 8.91 17.55 -29.75
CA GLY A 498 9.75 18.71 -29.57
C GLY A 498 10.35 19.13 -30.91
N ASP A 499 10.90 20.33 -30.97
CA ASP A 499 11.56 20.86 -32.16
C ASP A 499 12.85 20.09 -32.44
N THR A 500 13.15 19.96 -33.74
CA THR A 500 14.35 19.29 -34.25
C THR A 500 15.49 20.27 -34.53
N LYS A 501 15.27 21.55 -34.22
CA LYS A 501 16.23 22.65 -34.32
C LYS A 501 16.21 23.43 -33.02
N ALA A 502 17.38 23.84 -32.57
CA ALA A 502 17.63 24.74 -31.46
C ALA A 502 19.07 25.26 -31.62
N PRO A 503 19.45 26.40 -31.01
CA PRO A 503 20.83 26.87 -31.01
C PRO A 503 21.81 25.78 -30.55
N GLN A 504 22.96 25.70 -31.19
CA GLN A 504 24.04 24.73 -30.95
C GLN A 504 25.40 25.42 -30.69
N THR A 505 25.64 26.60 -31.24
CA THR A 505 26.85 27.39 -30.98
C THR A 505 26.66 28.25 -29.72
N PHE A 506 27.76 28.78 -29.16
CA PHE A 506 27.66 29.69 -28.02
C PHE A 506 28.85 30.63 -27.89
N VAL A 507 28.61 31.75 -27.22
CA VAL A 507 29.64 32.62 -26.64
C VAL A 507 29.63 32.45 -25.13
N ASP A 508 30.81 32.25 -24.55
CA ASP A 508 30.97 32.21 -23.09
C ASP A 508 31.34 33.59 -22.56
N ILE A 509 30.49 34.13 -21.70
CA ILE A 509 30.67 35.42 -21.05
C ILE A 509 31.13 35.15 -19.62
N GLY A 510 32.23 35.75 -19.18
CA GLY A 510 32.74 35.49 -17.83
C GLY A 510 34.13 36.06 -17.54
N GLY A 511 34.57 35.91 -16.29
CA GLY A 511 35.92 36.31 -15.86
C GLY A 511 36.18 37.82 -15.86
N GLY A 512 35.13 38.64 -15.74
CA GLY A 512 35.21 40.11 -15.78
C GLY A 512 35.26 40.71 -17.20
N ASN A 513 35.17 39.88 -18.24
CA ASN A 513 35.04 40.34 -19.62
C ASN A 513 33.58 40.67 -19.95
N SER A 514 33.38 41.60 -20.87
CA SER A 514 32.09 41.98 -21.41
C SER A 514 32.07 41.84 -22.92
N VAL A 515 30.93 41.45 -23.48
CA VAL A 515 30.71 41.33 -24.92
C VAL A 515 29.93 42.55 -25.39
N GLU A 516 30.47 43.29 -26.36
CA GLU A 516 29.82 44.48 -26.94
C GLU A 516 29.19 44.15 -28.30
N ILE A 517 27.94 44.55 -28.47
CA ILE A 517 27.12 44.31 -29.65
C ILE A 517 26.81 45.67 -30.26
N ASP A 518 27.26 45.92 -31.49
CA ASP A 518 27.07 47.17 -32.22
C ASP A 518 25.85 47.08 -33.14
N LEU A 519 24.81 47.87 -32.90
CA LEU A 519 23.57 47.87 -33.69
C LEU A 519 23.67 48.65 -35.02
N GLY A 520 24.82 49.25 -35.33
CA GLY A 520 25.05 49.95 -36.61
C GLY A 520 24.46 51.37 -36.69
N ALA A 521 23.46 51.68 -35.85
CA ALA A 521 22.86 53.00 -35.58
C ALA A 521 22.16 52.97 -34.22
N GLU A 522 21.72 54.11 -33.69
CA GLU A 522 20.71 54.09 -32.62
C GLU A 522 19.45 53.39 -33.13
N ARG A 523 18.99 52.38 -32.38
CA ARG A 523 17.81 51.58 -32.70
C ARG A 523 16.91 51.45 -31.47
N ASP A 524 15.62 51.49 -31.70
CA ASP A 524 14.61 51.20 -30.67
C ASP A 524 14.49 49.68 -30.49
N ILE A 525 14.61 49.23 -29.24
CA ILE A 525 14.57 47.81 -28.85
C ILE A 525 13.32 47.58 -28.01
N SER A 526 12.44 46.70 -28.48
CA SER A 526 11.17 46.35 -27.84
C SER A 526 11.25 45.03 -27.05
N GLU A 527 12.13 44.11 -27.44
CA GLU A 527 12.27 42.81 -26.79
C GLU A 527 13.65 42.20 -27.05
N LEU A 528 14.14 41.47 -26.07
CA LEU A 528 15.28 40.56 -26.20
C LEU A 528 14.82 39.12 -26.00
N LYS A 529 15.17 38.24 -26.93
CA LYS A 529 14.97 36.79 -26.83
C LYS A 529 16.32 36.13 -26.58
N ILE A 530 16.49 35.51 -25.42
CA ILE A 530 17.80 34.99 -24.98
C ILE A 530 17.69 33.47 -24.80
N TYR A 531 18.58 32.72 -25.46
CA TYR A 531 18.74 31.28 -25.24
C TYR A 531 20.06 30.99 -24.52
N LEU A 532 19.95 30.43 -23.31
CA LEU A 532 21.10 30.09 -22.48
C LEU A 532 21.57 28.65 -22.73
N GLY A 533 22.88 28.44 -22.63
CA GLY A 533 23.51 27.13 -22.70
C GLY A 533 23.51 26.40 -21.35
N SER A 534 24.64 25.77 -20.99
CA SER A 534 24.75 24.88 -19.84
C SER A 534 24.76 25.55 -18.46
N TYR A 535 24.56 26.87 -18.37
CA TYR A 535 24.60 27.61 -17.10
C TYR A 535 23.32 28.43 -16.90
N GLU A 536 22.57 28.08 -15.85
CA GLU A 536 21.37 28.83 -15.44
C GLU A 536 21.75 30.14 -14.74
N LEU A 537 20.81 31.11 -14.78
CA LEU A 537 20.90 32.35 -14.02
C LEU A 537 20.35 32.15 -12.61
N SER A 538 20.98 32.84 -11.66
CA SER A 538 20.59 32.88 -10.26
C SER A 538 21.06 34.19 -9.63
N GLU A 539 20.75 34.43 -8.35
CA GLU A 539 21.34 35.58 -7.62
C GLU A 539 22.88 35.57 -7.61
N SER A 540 23.51 34.39 -7.69
CA SER A 540 24.96 34.24 -7.72
C SER A 540 25.55 34.28 -9.14
N ARG A 541 24.75 34.06 -10.18
CA ARG A 541 25.15 34.16 -11.60
C ARG A 541 24.10 34.97 -12.37
N ARG A 542 24.29 36.29 -12.45
CA ARG A 542 23.39 37.22 -13.15
C ARG A 542 23.96 37.61 -14.52
N LEU A 543 23.08 37.86 -15.47
CA LEU A 543 23.41 38.47 -16.75
C LEU A 543 23.06 39.96 -16.69
N SER A 544 24.06 40.82 -16.82
CA SER A 544 23.92 42.26 -16.87
C SER A 544 23.94 42.74 -18.32
N ILE A 545 22.91 43.48 -18.71
CA ILE A 545 22.71 44.04 -20.06
C ILE A 545 22.78 45.55 -19.95
N SER A 546 23.92 46.14 -20.28
CA SER A 546 24.10 47.60 -20.36
C SER A 546 23.70 48.13 -21.73
N TYR A 547 22.98 49.24 -21.76
CA TYR A 547 22.53 49.95 -22.95
C TYR A 547 23.33 51.24 -23.10
N CYS A 548 23.96 51.43 -24.25
CA CYS A 548 24.89 52.54 -24.47
C CYS A 548 24.46 53.43 -25.65
N ASP A 549 24.74 54.73 -25.54
CA ASP A 549 24.48 55.75 -26.57
C ASP A 549 25.55 55.76 -27.69
N GLU A 550 25.44 56.69 -28.64
CA GLU A 550 26.45 56.88 -29.70
C GLU A 550 27.87 57.19 -29.19
N ASN A 551 28.01 57.74 -27.98
CA ASN A 551 29.31 58.02 -27.35
C ASN A 551 29.89 56.79 -26.62
N ASN A 552 29.24 55.64 -26.72
CA ASN A 552 29.55 54.42 -25.99
C ASN A 552 29.48 54.61 -24.45
N ALA A 553 28.58 55.48 -23.98
CA ALA A 553 28.32 55.69 -22.57
C ALA A 553 27.07 54.92 -22.12
N ASP A 554 27.20 54.10 -21.08
CA ASP A 554 26.10 53.37 -20.47
C ASP A 554 25.08 54.35 -19.86
N PHE A 555 23.81 54.28 -20.29
CA PHE A 555 22.72 55.10 -19.73
C PHE A 555 21.71 54.27 -18.93
N ALA A 556 21.66 52.96 -19.15
CA ALA A 556 20.82 52.02 -18.40
C ALA A 556 21.45 50.64 -18.34
N THR A 557 21.11 49.85 -17.31
CA THR A 557 21.53 48.45 -17.17
C THR A 557 20.38 47.63 -16.61
N ASP A 558 20.07 46.50 -17.24
CA ASP A 558 19.15 45.50 -16.70
C ASP A 558 19.94 44.30 -16.15
N GLU A 559 19.44 43.68 -15.09
CA GLU A 559 20.03 42.47 -14.51
C GLU A 559 19.02 41.32 -14.51
N LEU A 560 19.38 40.23 -15.20
CA LEU A 560 18.62 39.00 -15.21
C LEU A 560 19.21 38.03 -14.18
N THR A 561 18.41 37.70 -13.16
CA THR A 561 18.77 36.81 -12.05
C THR A 561 18.00 35.48 -12.07
N SER A 562 17.18 35.25 -13.10
CA SER A 562 16.41 34.03 -13.31
C SER A 562 16.39 33.69 -14.79
N GLY A 563 16.69 32.44 -15.12
CA GLY A 563 16.77 31.95 -16.49
C GLY A 563 17.22 30.50 -16.52
N ALA A 564 16.45 29.65 -17.20
CA ALA A 564 16.71 28.23 -17.31
C ALA A 564 17.68 27.90 -18.46
N VAL A 565 18.37 26.77 -18.34
CA VAL A 565 19.24 26.23 -19.40
C VAL A 565 18.43 25.70 -20.57
N PHE A 566 18.89 25.92 -21.79
CA PHE A 566 18.25 25.42 -23.01
C PHE A 566 16.77 25.82 -23.09
N TYR A 567 16.50 27.08 -22.75
CA TYR A 567 15.17 27.68 -22.65
C TYR A 567 15.18 29.08 -23.27
N TRP A 568 14.15 29.39 -24.07
CA TRP A 568 13.97 30.72 -24.64
C TRP A 568 13.33 31.66 -23.61
N SER A 569 14.11 32.63 -23.14
CA SER A 569 13.64 33.70 -22.26
C SER A 569 13.30 34.94 -23.09
N GLU A 570 12.09 35.45 -22.91
CA GLU A 570 11.60 36.67 -23.56
C GLU A 570 11.63 37.81 -22.54
N GLN A 571 12.36 38.87 -22.86
CA GLN A 571 12.59 40.03 -21.98
C GLN A 571 12.10 41.28 -22.67
N PRO A 572 10.95 41.86 -22.26
CA PRO A 572 10.48 43.10 -22.85
C PRO A 572 11.46 44.23 -22.54
N VAL A 573 11.82 44.98 -23.57
CA VAL A 573 12.70 46.14 -23.51
C VAL A 573 11.94 47.34 -24.07
N ASN A 574 12.25 48.56 -23.62
CA ASN A 574 11.68 49.78 -24.21
C ASN A 574 12.75 50.87 -24.15
N LYS A 575 13.83 50.67 -24.92
CA LYS A 575 15.03 51.50 -24.87
C LYS A 575 15.60 51.71 -26.26
N THR A 576 16.06 52.92 -26.53
CA THR A 576 16.83 53.26 -27.73
C THR A 576 18.32 53.17 -27.40
N ALA A 577 19.07 52.32 -28.09
CA ALA A 577 20.50 52.15 -27.85
C ALA A 577 21.28 51.99 -29.16
N ARG A 578 22.58 52.33 -29.12
CA ARG A 578 23.52 52.05 -30.21
C ARG A 578 24.32 50.78 -29.95
N TYR A 579 24.73 50.56 -28.70
CA TYR A 579 25.46 49.36 -28.28
C TYR A 579 24.74 48.66 -27.13
N LEU A 580 24.80 47.32 -27.14
CA LEU A 580 24.48 46.49 -25.98
C LEU A 580 25.76 45.88 -25.43
N ARG A 581 25.97 45.94 -24.12
CA ARG A 581 27.10 45.31 -23.45
C ARG A 581 26.63 44.25 -22.48
N LEU A 582 26.90 43.00 -22.80
CA LEU A 582 26.58 41.84 -21.98
C LEU A 582 27.76 41.50 -21.07
N SER A 583 27.49 41.32 -19.77
CA SER A 583 28.48 40.87 -18.80
C SER A 583 27.84 39.96 -17.76
N THR A 584 28.64 39.17 -17.06
CA THR A 584 28.17 38.36 -15.93
C THR A 584 29.11 38.52 -14.74
N ASN A 585 28.57 38.34 -13.54
CA ASN A 585 29.37 38.20 -12.32
C ASN A 585 29.89 36.77 -12.09
N GLY A 586 29.46 35.80 -12.91
CA GLY A 586 29.95 34.43 -12.86
C GLY A 586 31.28 34.23 -13.60
N GLU A 587 31.94 33.10 -13.33
CA GLU A 587 33.14 32.70 -14.08
C GLU A 587 32.81 32.30 -15.53
N HIS A 588 31.65 31.69 -15.74
CA HIS A 588 31.16 31.21 -17.04
C HIS A 588 29.64 31.42 -17.16
N LEU A 589 29.20 31.84 -18.34
CA LEU A 589 27.81 31.98 -18.75
C LEU A 589 27.74 31.85 -20.27
N SER A 590 27.27 30.68 -20.73
CA SER A 590 27.11 30.38 -22.14
C SER A 590 25.79 30.96 -22.65
N VAL A 591 25.87 31.91 -23.59
CA VAL A 591 24.75 32.45 -24.36
C VAL A 591 24.82 31.86 -25.76
N MET A 592 23.79 31.12 -26.16
CA MET A 592 23.79 30.39 -27.43
C MET A 592 23.15 31.17 -28.56
N GLU A 593 22.15 32.00 -28.29
CA GLU A 593 21.50 32.80 -29.32
C GLU A 593 20.80 34.01 -28.68
N LEU A 594 20.79 35.12 -29.40
CA LEU A 594 20.16 36.38 -28.99
C LEU A 594 19.34 36.96 -30.13
N GLY A 595 18.02 37.03 -29.96
CA GLY A 595 17.13 37.81 -30.82
C GLY A 595 16.95 39.22 -30.27
N ILE A 596 17.19 40.24 -31.09
CA ILE A 596 16.94 41.64 -30.75
C ILE A 596 15.78 42.12 -31.62
N VAL A 597 14.69 42.55 -31.02
CA VAL A 597 13.45 42.91 -31.73
C VAL A 597 13.20 44.41 -31.61
N ASP A 598 12.80 45.03 -32.72
CA ASP A 598 12.43 46.45 -32.78
C ASP A 598 10.94 46.69 -32.45
N GLU A 599 10.49 47.94 -32.41
CA GLU A 599 9.08 48.29 -32.14
C GLU A 599 8.08 47.75 -33.18
N ASN A 600 8.54 47.40 -34.39
CA ASN A 600 7.71 46.84 -35.45
C ASN A 600 7.64 45.30 -35.38
N GLY A 601 8.39 44.68 -34.47
CA GLY A 601 8.51 43.22 -34.39
C GLY A 601 9.53 42.63 -35.36
N GLU A 602 10.38 43.44 -35.98
CA GLU A 602 11.45 42.98 -36.87
C GLU A 602 12.75 42.71 -36.10
N TYR A 603 13.50 41.68 -36.51
CA TYR A 603 14.77 41.35 -35.90
C TYR A 603 15.88 42.31 -36.37
N ILE A 604 16.60 42.90 -35.41
CA ILE A 604 17.76 43.74 -35.66
C ILE A 604 19.00 42.86 -35.78
N THR A 605 19.65 42.87 -36.94
CA THR A 605 20.97 42.26 -37.12
C THR A 605 22.07 43.26 -36.74
N PRO A 606 22.92 42.97 -35.73
CA PRO A 606 24.03 43.84 -35.37
C PRO A 606 25.05 44.02 -36.51
N ALA A 607 25.66 45.21 -36.58
CA ALA A 607 26.72 45.51 -37.53
C ALA A 607 27.96 44.63 -37.33
N ASN A 608 28.25 44.23 -36.08
CA ASN A 608 29.34 43.33 -35.75
C ASN A 608 28.92 41.86 -35.64
N ALA A 609 27.72 41.46 -36.10
CA ALA A 609 27.22 40.08 -35.98
C ALA A 609 28.11 39.01 -36.63
N ALA A 610 29.01 39.38 -37.56
CA ALA A 610 29.97 38.47 -38.16
C ALA A 610 31.30 38.35 -37.39
N GLU A 611 31.51 39.15 -36.34
CA GLU A 611 32.73 39.12 -35.54
C GLU A 611 32.78 37.89 -34.62
N PRO A 612 33.94 37.20 -34.50
CA PRO A 612 34.04 35.98 -33.67
C PRO A 612 33.67 36.16 -32.19
N SER A 613 33.69 37.39 -31.67
CA SER A 613 33.31 37.75 -30.30
C SER A 613 31.80 37.65 -30.04
N VAL A 614 30.97 37.76 -31.08
CA VAL A 614 29.50 37.78 -30.98
C VAL A 614 28.80 36.86 -31.97
N SER A 615 29.50 36.33 -32.98
CA SER A 615 28.87 35.64 -34.11
C SER A 615 28.00 34.46 -33.71
N ALA A 616 28.44 33.70 -32.70
CA ALA A 616 27.72 32.57 -32.15
C ALA A 616 26.48 32.95 -31.31
N MET A 617 26.11 34.23 -31.24
CA MET A 617 24.81 34.67 -30.69
C MET A 617 23.80 35.03 -31.79
N PHE A 618 24.22 35.06 -33.06
CA PHE A 618 23.43 35.57 -34.19
C PHE A 618 23.52 34.68 -35.44
N ASP A 619 24.20 33.53 -35.39
CA ASP A 619 24.40 32.64 -36.53
C ASP A 619 23.26 31.63 -36.73
N GLU A 620 22.38 31.44 -35.74
CA GLU A 620 21.26 30.51 -35.79
C GLU A 620 19.90 31.19 -35.53
N GLN A 621 19.72 32.43 -36.01
CA GLN A 621 18.50 33.24 -35.85
C GLN A 621 17.23 32.55 -36.40
N ASP A 622 17.34 31.60 -37.34
CA ASP A 622 16.19 30.82 -37.84
C ASP A 622 15.61 29.84 -36.79
N THR A 623 16.28 29.68 -35.65
CA THR A 623 15.84 28.85 -34.52
C THR A 623 15.00 29.61 -33.50
N ILE A 624 14.92 30.95 -33.59
CA ILE A 624 14.16 31.76 -32.64
C ILE A 624 12.65 31.48 -32.83
N PRO A 625 11.94 30.99 -31.79
CA PRO A 625 10.53 30.71 -31.89
C PRO A 625 9.69 32.00 -31.81
N GLU A 626 8.49 31.95 -32.35
CA GLU A 626 7.48 33.01 -32.15
C GLU A 626 7.17 33.19 -30.66
N ARG A 627 7.05 32.08 -29.91
CA ARG A 627 6.85 32.04 -28.46
C ARG A 627 7.59 30.87 -27.82
N SER A 628 8.15 31.09 -26.64
CA SER A 628 8.68 30.01 -25.79
C SER A 628 7.60 28.98 -25.39
N SER A 629 7.91 27.68 -25.51
CA SER A 629 7.01 26.59 -25.14
C SER A 629 7.74 25.28 -24.86
N PHE A 630 7.01 24.25 -24.44
CA PHE A 630 7.55 22.91 -24.28
C PHE A 630 8.16 22.35 -25.58
N MET A 631 7.76 22.87 -26.75
CA MET A 631 8.28 22.43 -28.05
C MET A 631 9.73 22.85 -28.29
N ASN A 632 10.11 24.06 -27.85
CA ASN A 632 11.40 24.68 -28.15
C ASN A 632 12.32 24.80 -26.92
N SER A 633 11.82 24.49 -25.73
CA SER A 633 12.52 24.73 -24.47
C SER A 633 12.41 23.56 -23.50
N THR A 634 13.37 23.48 -22.57
CA THR A 634 13.31 22.57 -21.41
C THR A 634 12.19 22.96 -20.45
N TYR A 635 11.64 21.99 -19.71
CA TYR A 635 10.67 22.23 -18.63
C TYR A 635 10.76 21.11 -17.58
N PHE A 636 10.26 21.40 -16.37
CA PHE A 636 10.29 20.44 -15.25
C PHE A 636 11.71 19.84 -15.07
N ASP A 637 11.83 18.54 -14.80
CA ASP A 637 13.10 17.86 -14.59
C ASP A 637 14.01 17.76 -15.84
N GLU A 638 13.58 18.24 -17.02
CA GLU A 638 14.47 18.31 -18.19
C GLU A 638 15.62 19.30 -17.99
N ILE A 639 15.41 20.36 -17.20
CA ILE A 639 16.45 21.34 -16.85
C ILE A 639 17.66 20.68 -16.16
N TYR A 640 17.45 19.52 -15.54
CA TYR A 640 18.49 18.74 -14.88
C TYR A 640 19.02 17.63 -15.80
N HIS A 641 18.13 16.80 -16.34
CA HIS A 641 18.53 15.58 -17.04
C HIS A 641 19.01 15.82 -18.47
N ALA A 642 18.36 16.72 -19.22
CA ALA A 642 18.81 17.08 -20.57
C ALA A 642 20.12 17.85 -20.51
N ARG A 643 20.25 18.78 -19.55
CA ARG A 643 21.50 19.48 -19.23
C ARG A 643 22.64 18.50 -18.96
N THR A 644 22.47 17.56 -18.05
CA THR A 644 23.54 16.59 -17.79
C THR A 644 23.79 15.64 -18.95
N GLY A 645 22.79 15.37 -19.79
CA GLY A 645 23.01 14.70 -21.08
C GLY A 645 23.96 15.49 -21.99
N TYR A 646 23.78 16.81 -22.10
CA TYR A 646 24.66 17.71 -22.84
C TYR A 646 26.07 17.74 -22.23
N GLU A 647 26.17 17.85 -20.90
CA GLU A 647 27.45 17.83 -20.17
C GLU A 647 28.23 16.53 -20.43
N PHE A 648 27.54 15.37 -20.49
CA PHE A 648 28.16 14.08 -20.80
C PHE A 648 28.73 14.00 -22.22
N VAL A 649 28.01 14.58 -23.20
CA VAL A 649 28.46 14.63 -24.60
C VAL A 649 29.72 15.49 -24.74
N HIS A 650 29.77 16.61 -24.02
CA HIS A 650 30.84 17.61 -24.13
C HIS A 650 31.98 17.43 -23.12
N GLY A 651 31.86 16.49 -22.17
CA GLY A 651 32.87 16.27 -21.13
C GLY A 651 32.97 17.43 -20.14
N LEU A 652 31.84 18.01 -19.77
CA LEU A 652 31.73 19.11 -18.81
C LEU A 652 31.49 18.60 -17.39
N ASP A 653 31.51 19.52 -16.42
CA ASP A 653 31.16 19.23 -15.03
C ASP A 653 29.71 18.75 -14.92
N VAL A 654 29.48 17.77 -14.05
CA VAL A 654 28.18 17.09 -13.94
C VAL A 654 27.29 17.79 -12.92
N TYR A 655 26.23 18.43 -13.38
CA TYR A 655 25.29 19.15 -12.52
C TYR A 655 24.33 18.22 -11.77
N GLU A 656 23.61 17.34 -12.46
CA GLU A 656 22.65 16.43 -11.84
C GLU A 656 23.37 15.16 -11.38
N TRP A 657 23.68 15.07 -10.09
CA TRP A 657 24.38 13.93 -9.49
C TRP A 657 23.51 13.07 -8.58
N THR A 658 22.24 13.41 -8.36
CA THR A 658 21.38 12.77 -7.35
C THR A 658 20.85 11.40 -7.77
N HIS A 659 21.14 10.97 -9.01
CA HIS A 659 20.77 9.67 -9.54
C HIS A 659 21.91 8.97 -10.30
N PRO A 660 21.88 7.62 -10.34
CA PRO A 660 22.78 6.82 -11.18
C PRO A 660 22.78 7.26 -12.66
N PRO A 661 23.91 7.14 -13.37
CA PRO A 661 24.11 7.81 -14.66
C PRO A 661 23.42 7.19 -15.87
N LEU A 662 23.09 5.89 -15.90
CA LEU A 662 22.66 5.22 -17.15
C LEU A 662 21.43 5.86 -17.82
N GLY A 663 20.48 6.37 -17.03
CA GLY A 663 19.33 7.08 -17.60
C GLY A 663 19.73 8.34 -18.36
N LYS A 664 20.73 9.06 -17.83
CA LYS A 664 21.32 10.26 -18.45
C LYS A 664 22.25 9.90 -19.62
N ASP A 665 22.94 8.75 -19.57
CA ASP A 665 23.70 8.22 -20.71
C ASP A 665 22.80 7.97 -21.93
N LEU A 666 21.59 7.46 -21.70
CA LEU A 666 20.61 7.22 -22.77
C LEU A 666 20.01 8.53 -23.32
N ILE A 667 19.85 9.56 -22.48
CA ILE A 667 19.47 10.90 -22.95
C ILE A 667 20.62 11.52 -23.76
N ALA A 668 21.87 11.41 -23.28
CA ALA A 668 23.07 11.86 -23.97
C ALA A 668 23.22 11.20 -25.35
N LEU A 669 22.85 9.93 -25.51
CA LEU A 669 22.80 9.26 -26.81
C LEU A 669 21.84 9.96 -27.79
N GLY A 670 20.67 10.41 -27.32
CA GLY A 670 19.73 11.15 -28.14
C GLY A 670 20.30 12.49 -28.59
N ILE A 671 20.90 13.22 -27.65
CA ILE A 671 21.59 14.50 -27.92
C ILE A 671 22.74 14.31 -28.91
N ALA A 672 23.55 13.27 -28.74
CA ALA A 672 24.66 12.98 -29.65
C ALA A 672 24.21 12.63 -31.09
N LEU A 673 22.99 12.11 -31.27
CA LEU A 673 22.45 11.74 -32.57
C LEU A 673 21.71 12.89 -33.28
N PHE A 674 21.05 13.77 -32.51
CA PHE A 674 20.12 14.78 -33.04
C PHE A 674 20.43 16.22 -32.60
N GLY A 675 21.57 16.45 -31.95
CA GLY A 675 21.94 17.74 -31.37
C GLY A 675 21.23 18.02 -30.04
N MET A 676 21.59 19.14 -29.41
CA MET A 676 20.94 19.61 -28.19
C MET A 676 19.61 20.27 -28.55
N THR A 677 18.62 19.44 -28.89
CA THR A 677 17.28 19.85 -29.31
C THR A 677 16.21 19.15 -28.49
N PRO A 678 15.02 19.76 -28.29
CA PRO A 678 13.89 19.14 -27.59
C PRO A 678 13.53 17.75 -28.09
N PHE A 679 13.56 17.54 -29.40
CA PHE A 679 13.43 16.21 -29.97
C PHE A 679 14.58 15.28 -29.54
N GLY A 680 15.83 15.73 -29.64
CA GLY A 680 17.02 14.94 -29.36
C GLY A 680 17.08 14.38 -27.93
N TRP A 681 16.78 15.19 -26.90
CA TRP A 681 16.81 14.69 -25.52
C TRP A 681 15.58 13.83 -25.15
N ARG A 682 14.44 13.96 -25.83
CA ARG A 682 13.20 13.19 -25.56
C ARG A 682 13.07 11.89 -26.37
N CYS A 683 13.72 11.79 -27.53
CA CYS A 683 13.45 10.71 -28.50
C CYS A 683 13.80 9.31 -27.97
N VAL A 684 14.89 9.17 -27.21
CA VAL A 684 15.34 7.86 -26.69
C VAL A 684 14.40 7.36 -25.60
N GLY A 685 13.95 8.23 -24.69
CA GLY A 685 12.93 7.90 -23.70
C GLY A 685 11.62 7.46 -24.34
N THR A 686 11.18 8.20 -25.35
CA THR A 686 9.95 7.90 -26.10
C THR A 686 10.05 6.55 -26.83
N PHE A 687 11.19 6.27 -27.45
CA PHE A 687 11.47 4.99 -28.08
C PHE A 687 11.40 3.82 -27.10
N PHE A 688 11.98 3.97 -25.90
CA PHE A 688 11.86 2.98 -24.83
C PHE A 688 10.40 2.80 -24.39
N GLY A 689 9.62 3.89 -24.35
CA GLY A 689 8.17 3.85 -24.16
C GLY A 689 7.44 2.96 -25.19
N VAL A 690 7.81 3.08 -26.48
CA VAL A 690 7.29 2.18 -27.55
C VAL A 690 7.72 0.73 -27.31
N LEU A 691 8.98 0.49 -26.92
CA LEU A 691 9.50 -0.86 -26.65
C LEU A 691 8.86 -1.53 -25.42
N MET A 692 8.27 -0.77 -24.48
CA MET A 692 7.52 -1.36 -23.37
C MET A 692 6.29 -2.15 -23.85
N ILE A 693 5.69 -1.77 -24.99
CA ILE A 693 4.48 -2.41 -25.55
C ILE A 693 4.70 -3.89 -25.93
N PRO A 694 5.71 -4.26 -26.75
CA PRO A 694 5.99 -5.66 -27.00
C PRO A 694 6.44 -6.39 -25.73
N VAL A 695 7.16 -5.72 -24.79
CA VAL A 695 7.55 -6.35 -23.52
C VAL A 695 6.32 -6.72 -22.69
N ILE A 696 5.36 -5.82 -22.49
CA ILE A 696 4.14 -6.11 -21.72
C ILE A 696 3.28 -7.17 -22.40
N TYR A 697 3.17 -7.14 -23.74
CA TYR A 697 2.42 -8.15 -24.49
C TYR A 697 3.06 -9.53 -24.34
N LEU A 698 4.38 -9.64 -24.53
CA LEU A 698 5.12 -10.90 -24.37
C LEU A 698 5.05 -11.41 -22.94
N PHE A 699 5.07 -10.52 -21.95
CA PHE A 699 4.88 -10.86 -20.55
C PHE A 699 3.48 -11.43 -20.32
N ALA A 700 2.44 -10.72 -20.76
CA ALA A 700 1.07 -11.17 -20.66
C ALA A 700 0.85 -12.49 -21.41
N ARG A 701 1.43 -12.70 -22.60
CA ARG A 701 1.36 -13.98 -23.35
C ARG A 701 1.98 -15.15 -22.61
N ARG A 702 3.00 -14.90 -21.79
CA ARG A 702 3.66 -15.93 -21.00
C ARG A 702 2.91 -16.22 -19.70
N LEU A 703 2.29 -15.20 -19.12
CA LEU A 703 1.56 -15.25 -17.86
C LEU A 703 0.12 -15.78 -18.02
N LEU A 704 -0.55 -15.35 -19.08
CA LEU A 704 -1.96 -15.60 -19.38
C LEU A 704 -2.10 -16.71 -20.43
N LYS A 705 -3.21 -17.46 -20.34
CA LYS A 705 -3.56 -18.58 -21.21
C LYS A 705 -4.05 -18.11 -22.57
N TYR A 706 -4.76 -16.98 -22.63
CA TYR A 706 -5.44 -16.54 -23.85
C TYR A 706 -4.75 -15.34 -24.51
N LYS A 707 -4.63 -15.37 -25.84
CA LYS A 707 -4.02 -14.30 -26.65
C LYS A 707 -4.78 -12.97 -26.53
N TRP A 708 -6.12 -13.01 -26.48
CA TRP A 708 -6.94 -11.80 -26.34
C TRP A 708 -6.72 -11.11 -24.98
N ALA A 709 -6.48 -11.86 -23.90
CA ALA A 709 -6.22 -11.28 -22.58
C ALA A 709 -4.85 -10.60 -22.53
N ALA A 710 -3.87 -11.14 -23.26
CA ALA A 710 -2.58 -10.47 -23.46
C ALA A 710 -2.71 -9.20 -24.31
N ALA A 711 -3.55 -9.22 -25.36
CA ALA A 711 -3.86 -8.04 -26.15
C ALA A 711 -4.54 -6.97 -25.28
N LEU A 712 -5.51 -7.35 -24.44
CA LEU A 712 -6.17 -6.44 -23.51
C LEU A 712 -5.17 -5.76 -22.57
N ALA A 713 -4.30 -6.53 -21.90
CA ALA A 713 -3.29 -5.96 -21.00
C ALA A 713 -2.36 -4.98 -21.73
N ALA A 714 -1.95 -5.29 -22.96
CA ALA A 714 -1.12 -4.40 -23.78
C ALA A 714 -1.86 -3.13 -24.20
N VAL A 715 -3.13 -3.23 -24.62
CA VAL A 715 -3.96 -2.06 -24.98
C VAL A 715 -4.16 -1.14 -23.78
N LEU A 716 -4.51 -1.69 -22.61
CA LEU A 716 -4.70 -0.89 -21.39
C LEU A 716 -3.42 -0.17 -20.97
N PHE A 717 -2.26 -0.82 -21.08
CA PHE A 717 -0.98 -0.19 -20.81
C PHE A 717 -0.64 0.89 -21.85
N THR A 718 -0.86 0.61 -23.14
CA THR A 718 -0.58 1.53 -24.26
C THR A 718 -1.33 2.86 -24.14
N PHE A 719 -2.58 2.82 -23.64
CA PHE A 719 -3.44 4.00 -23.46
C PHE A 719 -3.50 4.45 -21.99
N ASP A 720 -2.51 4.09 -21.18
CA ASP A 720 -2.35 4.67 -19.85
C ASP A 720 -1.75 6.08 -19.94
N PHE A 721 -2.30 7.00 -19.16
CA PHE A 721 -1.94 8.43 -19.22
C PHE A 721 -0.50 8.68 -18.79
N MET A 722 -0.05 7.99 -17.74
CA MET A 722 1.30 8.13 -17.20
C MET A 722 2.31 7.46 -18.12
N HIS A 723 1.98 6.31 -18.74
CA HIS A 723 2.83 5.72 -19.77
C HIS A 723 3.08 6.69 -20.92
N PHE A 724 2.07 7.43 -21.37
CA PHE A 724 2.24 8.44 -22.41
C PHE A 724 3.03 9.67 -21.93
N ALA A 725 2.60 10.35 -20.86
CA ALA A 725 3.23 11.59 -20.41
C ALA A 725 4.68 11.37 -19.94
N GLN A 726 4.95 10.30 -19.20
CA GLN A 726 6.28 10.03 -18.63
C GLN A 726 7.32 9.61 -19.68
N THR A 727 6.89 9.00 -20.78
CA THR A 727 7.83 8.55 -21.83
C THR A 727 8.23 9.67 -22.79
N ARG A 728 7.44 10.75 -22.86
CA ARG A 728 7.67 11.89 -23.74
C ARG A 728 8.56 12.98 -23.15
N ILE A 729 8.79 12.96 -21.85
CA ILE A 729 9.67 13.89 -21.15
C ILE A 729 11.04 13.25 -20.90
N ALA A 730 12.13 14.01 -21.01
CA ALA A 730 13.49 13.52 -20.76
C ALA A 730 13.78 13.33 -19.26
N THR A 731 13.16 12.30 -18.68
CA THR A 731 13.39 11.85 -17.30
C THR A 731 13.90 10.41 -17.27
N ILE A 732 14.54 10.03 -16.16
CA ILE A 732 15.15 8.69 -16.02
C ILE A 732 14.14 7.57 -15.70
N ASP A 733 12.89 7.92 -15.37
CA ASP A 733 11.85 6.99 -14.91
C ASP A 733 11.40 5.98 -15.98
N VAL A 734 11.45 6.37 -17.26
CA VAL A 734 11.14 5.47 -18.39
C VAL A 734 12.13 4.31 -18.49
N TYR A 735 13.42 4.58 -18.31
CA TYR A 735 14.46 3.57 -18.46
C TYR A 735 14.40 2.53 -17.34
N VAL A 736 14.32 2.98 -16.08
CA VAL A 736 14.21 2.05 -14.94
C VAL A 736 12.93 1.21 -15.03
N THR A 737 11.80 1.80 -15.43
CA THR A 737 10.53 1.07 -15.61
C THR A 737 10.64 0.00 -16.69
N PHE A 738 11.27 0.31 -17.83
CA PHE A 738 11.47 -0.65 -18.91
C PHE A 738 12.30 -1.85 -18.45
N PHE A 739 13.40 -1.60 -17.74
CA PHE A 739 14.26 -2.65 -17.21
C PHE A 739 13.60 -3.46 -16.08
N ILE A 740 12.73 -2.84 -15.28
CA ILE A 740 11.86 -3.53 -14.30
C ILE A 740 10.92 -4.50 -15.01
N MET A 741 10.28 -4.09 -16.10
CA MET A 741 9.42 -5.00 -16.87
C MET A 741 10.20 -6.20 -17.41
N LEU A 742 11.41 -5.97 -17.94
CA LEU A 742 12.27 -7.04 -18.46
C LEU A 742 12.77 -8.00 -17.37
N MET A 743 13.27 -7.49 -16.24
CA MET A 743 13.77 -8.36 -15.16
C MET A 743 12.64 -9.25 -14.61
N TYR A 744 11.42 -8.72 -14.43
CA TYR A 744 10.27 -9.53 -14.00
C TYR A 744 9.79 -10.49 -15.09
N TYR A 745 9.81 -10.10 -16.37
CA TYR A 745 9.51 -10.99 -17.49
C TYR A 745 10.44 -12.22 -17.50
N PHE A 746 11.74 -11.99 -17.38
CA PHE A 746 12.74 -13.05 -17.38
C PHE A 746 12.69 -13.89 -16.11
N MET A 747 12.45 -13.29 -14.94
CA MET A 747 12.23 -14.03 -13.70
C MET A 747 10.99 -14.92 -13.78
N TYR A 748 9.90 -14.44 -14.38
CA TYR A 748 8.71 -15.25 -14.61
C TYR A 748 9.02 -16.44 -15.51
N LYS A 749 9.77 -16.22 -16.60
CA LYS A 749 10.24 -17.28 -17.51
C LYS A 749 11.08 -18.32 -16.77
N TYR A 750 12.00 -17.91 -15.90
CA TYR A 750 12.76 -18.84 -15.06
C TYR A 750 11.85 -19.64 -14.13
N CYS A 751 10.90 -18.97 -13.45
CA CYS A 751 10.00 -19.59 -12.50
C CYS A 751 9.06 -20.63 -13.12
N THR A 752 8.81 -20.58 -14.43
CA THR A 752 8.01 -21.58 -15.14
C THR A 752 8.81 -22.73 -15.72
N MET A 753 10.14 -22.75 -15.50
CA MET A 753 11.02 -23.86 -15.86
C MET A 753 11.35 -24.76 -14.65
N SER A 754 11.88 -25.94 -14.92
CA SER A 754 12.40 -26.90 -13.94
C SER A 754 13.68 -27.52 -14.46
N PHE A 755 14.76 -27.44 -13.67
CA PHE A 755 16.02 -28.10 -14.03
C PHE A 755 15.97 -29.63 -13.89
N TYR A 756 14.82 -30.20 -13.50
CA TYR A 756 14.59 -31.66 -13.46
C TYR A 756 14.06 -32.23 -14.77
N ASP A 757 13.50 -31.38 -15.66
CA ASP A 757 13.01 -31.81 -16.97
C ASP A 757 13.59 -31.00 -18.14
N THR A 758 14.34 -29.94 -17.83
CA THR A 758 15.04 -29.10 -18.80
C THR A 758 16.51 -28.99 -18.41
N PRO A 759 17.46 -29.07 -19.38
CA PRO A 759 18.88 -28.89 -19.09
C PRO A 759 19.14 -27.57 -18.35
N VAL A 760 19.91 -27.64 -17.25
CA VAL A 760 20.19 -26.46 -16.39
C VAL A 760 20.72 -25.27 -17.19
N LYS A 761 21.58 -25.50 -18.19
CA LYS A 761 22.09 -24.41 -19.07
C LYS A 761 20.96 -23.58 -19.70
N LYS A 762 19.83 -24.20 -20.08
CA LYS A 762 18.67 -23.48 -20.63
C LYS A 762 17.89 -22.72 -19.56
N THR A 763 17.86 -23.20 -18.32
CA THR A 763 17.22 -22.49 -17.20
C THR A 763 18.04 -21.29 -16.73
N LEU A 764 19.37 -21.31 -16.95
CA LEU A 764 20.28 -20.20 -16.58
C LEU A 764 20.16 -18.97 -17.50
N VAL A 765 19.80 -19.15 -18.77
CA VAL A 765 19.65 -18.04 -19.73
C VAL A 765 18.65 -16.96 -19.27
N PRO A 766 17.37 -17.29 -18.94
CA PRO A 766 16.46 -16.27 -18.43
C PRO A 766 16.95 -15.66 -17.12
N LEU A 767 17.66 -16.42 -16.28
CA LEU A 767 18.20 -15.90 -15.03
C LEU A 767 19.35 -14.88 -15.27
N ALA A 768 20.22 -15.12 -16.27
CA ALA A 768 21.24 -14.16 -16.69
C ALA A 768 20.63 -12.88 -17.25
N LEU A 769 19.66 -13.00 -18.16
CA LEU A 769 18.98 -11.84 -18.75
C LEU A 769 18.21 -11.03 -17.70
N CYS A 770 17.66 -11.70 -16.69
CA CYS A 770 17.05 -11.06 -15.53
C CYS A 770 18.07 -10.22 -14.75
N GLY A 771 19.22 -10.80 -14.42
CA GLY A 771 20.29 -10.11 -13.70
C GLY A 771 20.90 -8.94 -14.47
N ILE A 772 21.11 -9.07 -15.78
CA ILE A 772 21.54 -7.97 -16.66
C ILE A 772 20.50 -6.83 -16.65
N SER A 773 19.22 -7.17 -16.81
CA SER A 773 18.13 -6.18 -16.76
C SER A 773 18.05 -5.51 -15.39
N MET A 774 18.30 -6.25 -14.31
CA MET A 774 18.40 -5.68 -12.95
C MET A 774 19.54 -4.67 -12.85
N GLY A 775 20.74 -5.02 -13.35
CA GLY A 775 21.89 -4.11 -13.38
C GLY A 775 21.60 -2.82 -14.14
N LEU A 776 20.99 -2.91 -15.33
CA LEU A 776 20.58 -1.75 -16.13
C LEU A 776 19.52 -0.91 -15.40
N GLY A 777 18.55 -1.55 -14.71
CA GLY A 777 17.56 -0.85 -13.90
C GLY A 777 18.19 -0.07 -12.74
N ILE A 778 19.09 -0.71 -11.98
CA ILE A 778 19.78 -0.09 -10.83
C ILE A 778 20.68 1.07 -11.29
N ALA A 779 21.39 0.89 -12.41
CA ALA A 779 22.24 1.92 -13.01
C ALA A 779 21.44 3.10 -13.59
N SER A 780 20.12 2.94 -13.81
CA SER A 780 19.23 4.03 -14.22
C SER A 780 18.65 4.77 -13.01
N LYS A 781 18.16 4.05 -11.99
CA LYS A 781 17.59 4.62 -10.75
C LYS A 781 17.57 3.57 -9.64
N TRP A 782 17.79 3.98 -8.38
CA TRP A 782 17.80 3.05 -7.23
C TRP A 782 16.47 2.35 -6.95
N THR A 783 15.36 2.79 -7.54
CA THR A 783 14.10 2.02 -7.53
C THR A 783 14.25 0.64 -8.18
N GLY A 784 15.26 0.44 -9.03
CA GLY A 784 15.68 -0.89 -9.52
C GLY A 784 16.15 -1.85 -8.41
N ILE A 785 16.68 -1.33 -7.29
CA ILE A 785 17.07 -2.14 -6.13
C ILE A 785 15.81 -2.68 -5.43
N TYR A 786 14.78 -1.84 -5.27
CA TYR A 786 13.50 -2.23 -4.68
C TYR A 786 12.87 -3.39 -5.47
N ALA A 787 12.87 -3.25 -6.79
CA ALA A 787 12.45 -4.29 -7.72
C ALA A 787 13.27 -5.59 -7.54
N GLY A 788 14.59 -5.47 -7.38
CA GLY A 788 15.52 -6.58 -7.15
C GLY A 788 15.23 -7.39 -5.88
N VAL A 789 14.77 -6.76 -4.80
CA VAL A 789 14.35 -7.47 -3.58
C VAL A 789 13.17 -8.41 -3.87
N GLY A 790 12.19 -7.96 -4.67
CA GLY A 790 11.07 -8.80 -5.09
C GLY A 790 11.52 -9.99 -5.95
N LEU A 791 12.53 -9.81 -6.80
CA LEU A 791 13.15 -10.90 -7.56
C LEU A 791 13.78 -11.94 -6.64
N ALA A 792 14.50 -11.51 -5.59
CA ALA A 792 15.11 -12.42 -4.63
C ALA A 792 14.06 -13.29 -3.92
N VAL A 793 12.96 -12.69 -3.45
CA VAL A 793 11.83 -13.42 -2.85
C VAL A 793 11.28 -14.47 -3.82
N ILE A 794 11.00 -14.09 -5.05
CA ILE A 794 10.45 -14.98 -6.08
C ILE A 794 11.43 -16.12 -6.42
N PHE A 795 12.72 -15.81 -6.55
CA PHE A 795 13.78 -16.76 -6.83
C PHE A 795 13.89 -17.82 -5.72
N PHE A 796 13.99 -17.40 -4.46
CA PHE A 796 14.13 -18.33 -3.33
C PHE A 796 12.86 -19.17 -3.13
N VAL A 797 11.67 -18.62 -3.38
CA VAL A 797 10.43 -19.42 -3.42
C VAL A 797 10.48 -20.47 -4.53
N SER A 798 10.98 -20.11 -5.72
CA SER A 798 11.17 -21.06 -6.83
C SER A 798 12.14 -22.18 -6.47
N LEU A 799 13.29 -21.84 -5.87
CA LEU A 799 14.29 -22.82 -5.44
C LEU A 799 13.79 -23.71 -4.30
N TYR A 800 13.04 -23.13 -3.35
CA TYR A 800 12.39 -23.89 -2.28
C TYR A 800 11.38 -24.90 -2.83
N MET A 801 10.65 -24.57 -3.91
CA MET A 801 9.78 -25.54 -4.58
C MET A 801 10.59 -26.72 -5.17
N ARG A 802 11.76 -26.47 -5.77
CA ARG A 802 12.67 -27.54 -6.26
C ARG A 802 13.17 -28.42 -5.11
N TYR A 803 13.51 -27.80 -3.98
CA TYR A 803 13.94 -28.53 -2.78
C TYR A 803 12.82 -29.42 -2.21
N ARG A 804 11.56 -28.96 -2.23
CA ARG A 804 10.41 -29.78 -1.80
C ARG A 804 10.20 -31.00 -2.69
N GLU A 805 10.36 -30.85 -4.01
CA GLU A 805 10.29 -31.96 -4.97
C GLU A 805 11.42 -32.97 -4.68
N TYR A 806 12.62 -32.50 -4.36
CA TYR A 806 13.76 -33.33 -3.92
C TYR A 806 13.48 -34.11 -2.63
N LEU A 807 12.95 -33.44 -1.59
CA LEU A 807 12.59 -34.09 -0.33
C LEU A 807 11.49 -35.14 -0.51
N TYR A 808 10.57 -34.93 -1.45
CA TYR A 808 9.55 -35.90 -1.80
C TYR A 808 10.14 -37.11 -2.52
N ALA A 809 11.00 -36.88 -3.52
CA ALA A 809 11.71 -37.93 -4.24
C ALA A 809 12.55 -38.81 -3.31
N LYS A 810 13.19 -38.23 -2.29
CA LYS A 810 13.96 -38.99 -1.26
C LYS A 810 13.12 -40.01 -0.48
N LYS A 811 11.82 -39.78 -0.31
CA LYS A 811 10.94 -40.71 0.44
C LYS A 811 10.59 -41.96 -0.35
N ASP A 812 10.68 -41.88 -1.67
CA ASP A 812 10.46 -43.01 -2.57
C ASP A 812 11.46 -42.95 -3.74
N PRO A 813 12.73 -43.33 -3.54
CA PRO A 813 13.78 -43.13 -4.54
C PRO A 813 13.58 -43.88 -5.87
N LYS A 814 12.76 -44.93 -5.87
CA LYS A 814 12.46 -45.73 -7.06
C LYS A 814 11.21 -45.25 -7.81
N GLY A 815 10.45 -44.32 -7.22
CA GLY A 815 9.22 -43.80 -7.78
C GLY A 815 9.42 -42.87 -8.99
N THR A 816 8.29 -42.53 -9.59
CA THR A 816 8.19 -41.53 -10.65
C THR A 816 6.98 -40.64 -10.37
N THR A 817 7.13 -39.33 -10.53
CA THR A 817 6.04 -38.36 -10.40
C THR A 817 5.99 -37.49 -11.64
N ASP A 818 4.81 -37.36 -12.27
CA ASP A 818 4.58 -36.57 -13.49
C ASP A 818 5.57 -36.88 -14.64
N GLY A 819 6.01 -38.13 -14.74
CA GLY A 819 6.96 -38.61 -15.75
C GLY A 819 8.44 -38.33 -15.46
N ILE A 820 8.77 -37.83 -14.27
CA ILE A 820 10.15 -37.55 -13.84
C ILE A 820 10.59 -38.61 -12.82
N SER A 821 11.75 -39.22 -13.06
CA SER A 821 12.35 -40.21 -12.16
C SER A 821 12.82 -39.56 -10.85
N HIS A 822 12.42 -40.11 -9.71
CA HIS A 822 12.87 -39.63 -8.40
C HIS A 822 14.39 -39.78 -8.22
N LYS A 823 14.99 -40.84 -8.76
CA LYS A 823 16.44 -41.03 -8.79
C LYS A 823 17.15 -39.86 -9.49
N HIS A 824 16.67 -39.46 -10.66
CA HIS A 824 17.21 -38.31 -11.40
C HIS A 824 17.11 -37.01 -10.58
N VAL A 825 15.99 -36.78 -9.90
CA VAL A 825 15.80 -35.61 -9.02
C VAL A 825 16.81 -35.60 -7.87
N ILE A 826 17.05 -36.75 -7.23
CA ILE A 826 17.99 -36.88 -6.11
C ILE A 826 19.43 -36.60 -6.56
N GLU A 827 19.84 -37.18 -7.69
CA GLU A 827 21.21 -37.06 -8.23
C GLU A 827 21.51 -35.65 -8.78
N SER A 828 20.52 -34.98 -9.37
CA SER A 828 20.73 -33.70 -10.05
C SER A 828 20.55 -32.46 -9.17
N PHE A 829 19.76 -32.54 -8.08
CA PHE A 829 19.38 -31.37 -7.30
C PHE A 829 20.56 -30.57 -6.76
N GLU A 830 21.54 -31.24 -6.14
CA GLU A 830 22.66 -30.56 -5.50
C GLU A 830 23.56 -29.84 -6.52
N ALA A 831 23.96 -30.54 -7.58
CA ALA A 831 24.78 -29.96 -8.64
C ALA A 831 24.06 -28.79 -9.34
N ASN A 832 22.80 -28.97 -9.75
CA ASN A 832 22.03 -27.93 -10.42
C ASN A 832 21.77 -26.72 -9.52
N THR A 833 21.56 -26.94 -8.22
CA THR A 833 21.38 -25.85 -7.25
C THR A 833 22.67 -25.05 -7.09
N ARG A 834 23.83 -25.70 -6.89
CA ARG A 834 25.13 -25.01 -6.78
C ARG A 834 25.44 -24.20 -8.03
N ILE A 835 25.23 -24.77 -9.22
CA ILE A 835 25.40 -24.07 -10.50
C ILE A 835 24.46 -22.85 -10.57
N THR A 836 23.20 -23.00 -10.19
CA THR A 836 22.21 -21.90 -10.21
C THR A 836 22.61 -20.77 -9.24
N ILE A 837 23.04 -21.10 -8.02
CA ILE A 837 23.48 -20.10 -7.03
C ILE A 837 24.74 -19.37 -7.51
N PHE A 838 25.74 -20.11 -8.01
CA PHE A 838 26.94 -19.49 -8.58
C PHE A 838 26.60 -18.56 -9.76
N TRP A 839 25.67 -18.98 -10.62
CA TRP A 839 25.16 -18.15 -11.70
C TRP A 839 24.46 -16.89 -11.19
N CYS A 840 23.71 -16.97 -10.09
CA CYS A 840 23.14 -15.79 -9.43
C CYS A 840 24.23 -14.85 -8.89
N CYS A 841 25.30 -15.36 -8.28
CA CYS A 841 26.41 -14.51 -7.82
C CYS A 841 27.04 -13.71 -8.98
N ILE A 842 27.17 -14.32 -10.16
CA ILE A 842 27.65 -13.61 -11.35
C ILE A 842 26.62 -12.56 -11.80
N PHE A 843 25.38 -12.97 -12.06
CA PHE A 843 24.43 -12.11 -12.78
C PHE A 843 23.60 -11.17 -11.91
N PHE A 844 23.50 -11.41 -10.60
CA PHE A 844 22.76 -10.56 -9.65
C PHE A 844 23.68 -9.78 -8.70
N VAL A 845 25.00 -9.99 -8.76
CA VAL A 845 25.97 -9.23 -7.95
C VAL A 845 27.07 -8.66 -8.84
N PHE A 846 27.91 -9.51 -9.44
CA PHE A 846 29.07 -9.03 -10.20
C PHE A 846 28.69 -8.22 -11.45
N VAL A 847 27.80 -8.75 -12.30
CA VAL A 847 27.38 -8.07 -13.54
C VAL A 847 26.64 -6.76 -13.26
N PRO A 848 25.69 -6.66 -12.31
CA PRO A 848 25.11 -5.40 -11.92
C PRO A 848 26.14 -4.37 -11.45
N LEU A 849 27.12 -4.76 -10.64
CA LEU A 849 28.21 -3.87 -10.21
C LEU A 849 29.06 -3.39 -11.40
N LEU A 850 29.35 -4.29 -12.35
CA LEU A 850 30.07 -3.94 -13.58
C LEU A 850 29.26 -2.95 -14.43
N ILE A 851 27.97 -3.21 -14.67
CA ILE A 851 27.10 -2.30 -15.44
C ILE A 851 27.02 -0.94 -14.75
N TYR A 852 26.85 -0.93 -13.42
CA TYR A 852 26.81 0.29 -12.63
C TYR A 852 28.12 1.08 -12.77
N GLY A 853 29.28 0.43 -12.58
CA GLY A 853 30.58 1.07 -12.77
C GLY A 853 30.80 1.59 -14.20
N LEU A 854 30.38 0.84 -15.22
CA LEU A 854 30.51 1.25 -16.62
C LEU A 854 29.62 2.46 -16.98
N SER A 855 28.47 2.63 -16.33
CA SER A 855 27.65 3.83 -16.54
C SER A 855 28.32 5.13 -16.05
N TYR A 856 29.38 5.05 -15.24
CA TYR A 856 30.13 6.24 -14.80
C TYR A 856 31.19 6.72 -15.80
N ILE A 857 31.30 6.13 -17.00
CA ILE A 857 32.29 6.56 -18.01
C ILE A 857 32.25 8.09 -18.27
N PRO A 858 31.10 8.77 -18.38
CA PRO A 858 31.07 10.22 -18.55
C PRO A 858 31.63 11.00 -17.35
N TYR A 859 31.32 10.56 -16.12
CA TYR A 859 31.91 11.14 -14.90
C TYR A 859 33.43 11.00 -14.85
N LEU A 860 34.00 9.99 -15.51
CA LEU A 860 35.44 9.80 -15.60
C LEU A 860 36.11 10.71 -16.64
N ARG A 861 35.32 11.31 -17.54
CA ARG A 861 35.79 12.28 -18.54
C ARG A 861 35.64 13.72 -18.08
N ALA A 862 34.76 13.98 -17.10
CA ALA A 862 34.55 15.30 -16.54
C ALA A 862 35.84 15.86 -15.88
N PRO A 863 36.06 17.18 -15.89
CA PRO A 863 37.16 17.83 -15.20
C PRO A 863 37.19 17.47 -13.71
N GLY A 864 38.39 17.36 -13.12
CA GLY A 864 38.54 17.07 -11.70
C GLY A 864 38.18 15.64 -11.26
N SER A 865 37.91 14.72 -12.18
CA SER A 865 37.66 13.31 -11.85
C SER A 865 38.88 12.60 -11.26
N GLU A 866 38.68 11.84 -10.18
CA GLU A 866 39.70 11.07 -9.46
C GLU A 866 39.52 9.56 -9.67
N GLY A 867 38.90 9.16 -10.79
CA GLY A 867 38.69 7.76 -11.12
C GLY A 867 37.62 7.10 -10.24
N ILE A 868 37.96 5.96 -9.63
CA ILE A 868 37.03 5.19 -8.78
C ILE A 868 36.55 6.00 -7.56
N LYS A 869 37.39 6.90 -7.04
CA LYS A 869 37.03 7.74 -5.89
C LYS A 869 35.80 8.60 -6.19
N THR A 870 35.73 9.22 -7.37
CA THR A 870 34.55 9.97 -7.84
C THR A 870 33.27 9.14 -7.82
N ILE A 871 33.35 7.86 -8.20
CA ILE A 871 32.18 6.96 -8.19
C ILE A 871 31.70 6.70 -6.75
N ILE A 872 32.63 6.43 -5.83
CA ILE A 872 32.33 6.15 -4.41
C ILE A 872 31.78 7.40 -3.72
N ASP A 873 32.44 8.54 -3.92
CA ASP A 873 32.04 9.82 -3.35
C ASP A 873 30.62 10.21 -3.83
N ASN A 874 30.31 9.97 -5.11
CA ASN A 874 28.97 10.21 -5.61
C ASN A 874 27.91 9.30 -4.94
N GLN A 875 28.22 8.04 -4.58
CA GLN A 875 27.24 7.20 -3.87
C GLN A 875 26.89 7.78 -2.49
N ASN A 876 27.91 8.26 -1.78
CA ASN A 876 27.72 8.91 -0.49
C ASN A 876 26.94 10.21 -0.64
N ALA A 877 27.20 10.98 -1.69
CA ALA A 877 26.46 12.20 -2.02
C ALA A 877 24.98 11.88 -2.29
N ILE A 878 24.68 10.93 -3.19
CA ILE A 878 23.31 10.51 -3.52
C ILE A 878 22.57 10.07 -2.25
N PHE A 879 23.19 9.22 -1.44
CA PHE A 879 22.57 8.74 -0.20
C PHE A 879 22.29 9.89 0.77
N THR A 880 23.26 10.79 0.96
CA THR A 880 23.12 11.95 1.86
C THR A 880 22.02 12.89 1.38
N TYR A 881 21.95 13.15 0.07
CA TYR A 881 20.92 13.99 -0.53
C TYR A 881 19.51 13.48 -0.20
N HIS A 882 19.24 12.20 -0.51
CA HIS A 882 17.92 11.60 -0.32
C HIS A 882 17.56 11.30 1.14
N SER A 883 18.55 11.07 2.02
CA SER A 883 18.30 10.76 3.44
C SER A 883 18.33 11.96 4.38
N LYS A 884 18.92 13.09 3.96
CA LYS A 884 19.09 14.27 4.81
C LYS A 884 18.70 15.58 4.12
N THR A 885 19.23 15.86 2.93
CA THR A 885 19.11 17.19 2.31
C THR A 885 17.68 17.55 1.91
N VAL A 886 16.93 16.63 1.32
CA VAL A 886 15.57 16.90 0.81
C VAL A 886 14.45 16.40 1.73
N VAL A 887 14.76 16.12 3.00
CA VAL A 887 13.75 15.63 3.95
C VAL A 887 12.77 16.74 4.32
N GLU A 888 13.25 17.98 4.46
CA GLU A 888 12.45 19.15 4.84
C GLU A 888 11.96 19.99 3.65
N SER A 889 12.31 19.60 2.41
CA SER A 889 11.86 20.34 1.23
C SER A 889 10.34 20.24 1.06
N THR A 890 9.73 21.33 0.59
CA THR A 890 8.32 21.35 0.23
C THR A 890 8.18 21.61 -1.26
N HIS A 891 7.16 21.00 -1.87
CA HIS A 891 6.84 21.25 -3.28
C HIS A 891 5.32 21.27 -3.46
N PRO A 892 4.75 22.28 -4.13
CA PRO A 892 3.30 22.42 -4.31
C PRO A 892 2.64 21.21 -4.97
N TYR A 893 3.35 20.48 -5.83
CA TYR A 893 2.82 19.28 -6.50
C TYR A 893 3.28 17.95 -5.91
N SER A 894 3.88 17.96 -4.71
CA SER A 894 4.26 16.72 -4.02
C SER A 894 3.05 15.92 -3.56
N SER A 895 3.16 14.59 -3.55
CA SER A 895 2.10 13.67 -3.13
C SER A 895 2.67 12.42 -2.45
N LYS A 896 1.92 11.89 -1.48
CA LYS A 896 2.33 10.72 -0.68
C LYS A 896 1.95 9.41 -1.35
N TRP A 897 2.63 8.31 -1.00
CA TRP A 897 2.48 7.01 -1.66
C TRP A 897 1.04 6.47 -1.76
N TYR A 898 0.20 6.76 -0.75
CA TYR A 898 -1.20 6.32 -0.74
C TYR A 898 -2.11 7.15 -1.65
N GLU A 899 -1.71 8.39 -1.97
CA GLU A 899 -2.42 9.31 -2.87
C GLU A 899 -2.29 8.87 -4.33
N TRP A 900 -1.17 8.21 -4.67
CA TRP A 900 -0.91 7.74 -6.03
C TRP A 900 -1.92 6.68 -6.46
N ILE A 901 -2.25 5.73 -5.58
CA ILE A 901 -3.13 4.58 -5.89
C ILE A 901 -4.51 5.02 -6.42
N VAL A 902 -5.05 6.10 -5.86
CA VAL A 902 -6.36 6.66 -6.23
C VAL A 902 -6.27 7.91 -7.10
N MET A 903 -5.04 8.39 -7.35
CA MET A 903 -4.73 9.59 -8.12
C MET A 903 -5.33 10.86 -7.51
N THR A 904 -5.27 11.03 -6.19
CA THR A 904 -5.83 12.26 -5.57
C THR A 904 -5.03 13.49 -5.98
N ARG A 905 -3.70 13.37 -6.13
CA ARG A 905 -2.84 14.52 -6.46
C ARG A 905 -1.88 14.19 -7.61
N PRO A 906 -2.26 14.55 -8.86
CA PRO A 906 -1.39 14.50 -10.03
C PRO A 906 -0.16 15.39 -9.88
N ILE A 907 0.82 15.20 -10.77
CA ILE A 907 1.90 16.15 -10.97
C ILE A 907 1.70 16.92 -12.28
N TRP A 908 2.09 18.19 -12.27
CA TRP A 908 2.00 19.10 -13.39
C TRP A 908 3.41 19.45 -13.88
N TYR A 909 3.68 19.21 -15.16
CA TYR A 909 5.00 19.37 -15.77
C TYR A 909 5.18 20.68 -16.53
N TYR A 910 4.14 21.12 -17.24
CA TYR A 910 4.24 22.28 -18.12
C TYR A 910 2.95 23.09 -18.14
N SER A 911 3.10 24.40 -18.33
CA SER A 911 2.04 25.38 -18.55
C SER A 911 2.43 26.35 -19.65
N GLY A 912 1.49 26.68 -20.51
CA GLY A 912 1.61 27.76 -21.49
C GLY A 912 0.30 28.49 -21.68
N GLU A 913 0.36 29.80 -21.93
CA GLU A 913 -0.81 30.63 -22.23
C GLU A 913 -0.71 31.13 -23.68
N ILE A 914 -1.74 30.84 -24.49
CA ILE A 914 -1.84 31.31 -25.88
C ILE A 914 -2.79 32.50 -25.95
N SER A 915 -3.92 32.41 -25.25
CA SER A 915 -4.87 33.49 -25.04
C SER A 915 -5.62 33.28 -23.73
N ASP A 916 -6.45 34.24 -23.34
CA ASP A 916 -7.29 34.15 -22.13
C ASP A 916 -8.19 32.91 -22.08
N THR A 917 -8.51 32.32 -23.25
CA THR A 917 -9.42 31.17 -23.35
C THR A 917 -8.75 29.87 -23.75
N ILE A 918 -7.54 29.92 -24.32
CA ILE A 918 -6.80 28.76 -24.82
C ILE A 918 -5.45 28.69 -24.10
N LYS A 919 -5.25 27.58 -23.39
CA LYS A 919 -4.00 27.29 -22.66
C LYS A 919 -3.45 25.92 -23.05
N GLU A 920 -2.21 25.70 -22.67
CA GLU A 920 -1.48 24.44 -22.83
C GLU A 920 -1.07 23.93 -21.46
N GLY A 921 -1.09 22.61 -21.28
CA GLY A 921 -0.65 21.98 -20.05
C GLY A 921 -0.27 20.52 -20.23
N ILE A 922 0.71 20.06 -19.45
CA ILE A 922 1.11 18.66 -19.39
C ILE A 922 0.99 18.20 -17.95
N SER A 923 0.05 17.30 -17.67
CA SER A 923 -0.12 16.65 -16.36
C SER A 923 0.12 15.15 -16.45
N SER A 924 0.74 14.57 -15.41
CA SER A 924 1.04 13.14 -15.33
C SER A 924 0.31 12.49 -14.16
N PHE A 925 -0.56 11.53 -14.50
CA PHE A 925 -1.35 10.69 -13.60
C PHE A 925 -1.84 9.47 -14.40
N GLY A 926 -2.58 8.56 -13.77
CA GLY A 926 -3.04 7.33 -14.42
C GLY A 926 -4.33 7.47 -15.23
N ASN A 927 -4.57 6.50 -16.12
CA ASN A 927 -5.89 6.36 -16.73
C ASN A 927 -6.87 5.81 -15.67
N PRO A 928 -7.98 6.50 -15.32
CA PRO A 928 -8.93 6.03 -14.30
C PRO A 928 -9.51 4.65 -14.57
N LEU A 929 -9.72 4.31 -15.86
CA LEU A 929 -10.21 2.99 -16.26
C LEU A 929 -9.16 1.90 -16.07
N VAL A 930 -7.88 2.25 -15.93
CA VAL A 930 -6.78 1.30 -15.65
C VAL A 930 -6.50 1.28 -14.14
N TRP A 931 -6.29 2.42 -13.51
CA TRP A 931 -5.82 2.51 -12.12
C TRP A 931 -6.92 2.14 -11.12
N TRP A 932 -8.13 2.69 -11.27
CA TRP A 932 -9.22 2.39 -10.33
C TRP A 932 -9.76 0.96 -10.50
N ILE A 933 -9.74 0.40 -11.71
CA ILE A 933 -10.03 -1.02 -11.95
C ILE A 933 -8.87 -1.92 -11.49
N GLY A 934 -7.65 -1.38 -11.48
CA GLY A 934 -6.47 -1.99 -10.89
C GLY A 934 -6.61 -2.31 -9.41
N ILE A 935 -7.30 -1.46 -8.64
CA ILE A 935 -7.53 -1.67 -7.19
C ILE A 935 -8.28 -2.98 -6.91
N PRO A 936 -9.52 -3.22 -7.41
CA PRO A 936 -10.19 -4.49 -7.22
C PRO A 936 -9.45 -5.65 -7.91
N ALA A 937 -8.79 -5.42 -9.06
CA ALA A 937 -7.98 -6.45 -9.72
C ALA A 937 -6.82 -6.93 -8.84
N PHE A 938 -6.16 -6.05 -8.09
CA PHE A 938 -5.15 -6.41 -7.11
C PHE A 938 -5.73 -7.30 -6.02
N PHE A 939 -6.86 -6.93 -5.41
CA PHE A 939 -7.46 -7.73 -4.34
C PHE A 939 -7.97 -9.10 -4.84
N ILE A 940 -8.52 -9.18 -6.05
CA ILE A 940 -8.91 -10.45 -6.68
C ILE A 940 -7.67 -11.32 -6.99
N THR A 941 -6.57 -10.70 -7.43
CA THR A 941 -5.31 -11.40 -7.65
C THR A 941 -4.73 -11.91 -6.32
N LEU A 942 -4.67 -11.08 -5.28
CA LEU A 942 -4.27 -11.49 -3.93
C LEU A 942 -5.14 -12.62 -3.39
N TYR A 943 -6.45 -12.51 -3.57
CA TYR A 943 -7.42 -13.55 -3.25
C TYR A 943 -7.05 -14.88 -3.94
N ASN A 944 -6.81 -14.84 -5.24
CA ASN A 944 -6.43 -16.02 -6.02
C ASN A 944 -5.06 -16.59 -5.60
N GLY A 945 -4.13 -15.74 -5.16
CA GLY A 945 -2.88 -16.16 -4.55
C GLY A 945 -3.12 -16.96 -3.26
N ILE A 946 -3.93 -16.43 -2.34
CA ILE A 946 -4.19 -17.04 -1.03
C ILE A 946 -5.09 -18.27 -1.14
N ALA A 947 -6.27 -18.13 -1.74
CA ALA A 947 -7.30 -19.16 -1.76
C ALA A 947 -6.99 -20.30 -2.72
N ASN A 948 -6.67 -19.94 -3.97
CA ASN A 948 -6.42 -20.90 -5.03
C ASN A 948 -4.95 -21.34 -5.10
N ARG A 949 -4.10 -20.81 -4.20
CA ARG A 949 -2.65 -21.03 -4.20
C ARG A 949 -2.04 -20.77 -5.58
N SER A 950 -2.61 -19.79 -6.30
CA SER A 950 -2.22 -19.47 -7.67
C SER A 950 -0.83 -18.86 -7.67
N LYS A 951 0.14 -19.59 -8.23
CA LYS A 951 1.52 -19.12 -8.36
C LYS A 951 1.63 -17.87 -9.25
N ARG A 952 0.78 -17.79 -10.28
CA ARG A 952 0.70 -16.61 -11.17
C ARG A 952 0.25 -15.37 -10.42
N ALA A 953 -0.75 -15.55 -9.55
CA ALA A 953 -1.30 -14.47 -8.76
C ALA A 953 -0.32 -13.99 -7.69
N TRP A 954 0.34 -14.91 -6.95
CA TRP A 954 1.40 -14.54 -6.01
C TRP A 954 2.56 -13.80 -6.69
N PHE A 955 2.96 -14.22 -7.89
CA PHE A 955 3.99 -13.54 -8.65
C PHE A 955 3.60 -12.08 -8.92
N LEU A 956 2.39 -11.83 -9.43
CA LEU A 956 1.89 -10.48 -9.70
C LEU A 956 1.79 -9.62 -8.45
N VAL A 957 1.27 -10.18 -7.35
CA VAL A 957 1.13 -9.47 -6.08
C VAL A 957 2.48 -9.05 -5.54
N ILE A 958 3.48 -9.93 -5.55
CA ILE A 958 4.83 -9.60 -5.07
C ILE A 958 5.46 -8.54 -5.98
N ALA A 959 5.33 -8.71 -7.30
CA ALA A 959 5.89 -7.76 -8.28
C ALA A 959 5.31 -6.35 -8.15
N TYR A 960 4.01 -6.23 -7.86
CA TYR A 960 3.36 -4.94 -7.61
C TYR A 960 3.67 -4.40 -6.20
N ALA A 961 3.53 -5.22 -5.16
CA ALA A 961 3.62 -4.76 -3.77
C ALA A 961 5.01 -4.24 -3.42
N ILE A 962 6.08 -4.85 -3.92
CA ILE A 962 7.44 -4.43 -3.60
C ILE A 962 7.73 -3.01 -4.09
N GLN A 963 7.09 -2.59 -5.18
CA GLN A 963 7.26 -1.25 -5.75
C GLN A 963 6.58 -0.17 -4.94
N ILE A 964 5.66 -0.53 -4.04
CA ILE A 964 4.93 0.41 -3.17
C ILE A 964 5.45 0.35 -1.74
N VAL A 965 5.73 -0.84 -1.21
CA VAL A 965 6.10 -1.05 0.19
C VAL A 965 7.33 -0.25 0.58
N PHE A 966 8.30 -0.10 -0.32
CA PHE A 966 9.50 0.70 -0.06
C PHE A 966 9.25 2.22 0.00
N TRP A 967 8.10 2.71 -0.47
CA TRP A 967 7.71 4.12 -0.35
C TRP A 967 6.96 4.44 0.94
N ILE A 968 6.40 3.43 1.62
CA ILE A 968 5.74 3.60 2.92
C ILE A 968 6.64 4.32 3.94
N PRO A 969 7.94 3.97 4.08
CA PRO A 969 8.83 4.65 5.01
C PRO A 969 9.45 5.95 4.51
N VAL A 970 9.24 6.33 3.24
CA VAL A 970 9.96 7.48 2.65
C VAL A 970 9.28 8.78 3.09
N THR A 971 10.01 9.61 3.84
CA THR A 971 9.50 10.86 4.42
C THR A 971 9.71 12.10 3.55
N ARG A 972 10.79 12.10 2.74
CA ARG A 972 11.13 13.21 1.83
C ARG A 972 10.01 13.53 0.84
N THR A 973 10.16 14.66 0.16
CA THR A 973 9.27 15.05 -0.94
C THR A 973 9.23 13.97 -2.02
N THR A 974 8.03 13.51 -2.36
CA THR A 974 7.79 12.49 -3.38
C THR A 974 6.62 12.90 -4.28
N PHE A 975 6.47 12.18 -5.38
CA PHE A 975 5.60 12.55 -6.50
C PHE A 975 4.96 11.31 -7.13
N ILE A 976 3.81 11.50 -7.77
CA ILE A 976 3.02 10.40 -8.34
C ILE A 976 3.77 9.56 -9.40
N TYR A 977 4.72 10.15 -10.14
CA TYR A 977 5.51 9.42 -11.14
C TYR A 977 6.36 8.29 -10.55
N HIS A 978 6.65 8.29 -9.24
CA HIS A 978 7.30 7.18 -8.55
C HIS A 978 6.48 5.88 -8.59
N TYR A 979 5.18 5.99 -8.88
CA TYR A 979 4.28 4.88 -9.06
C TYR A 979 4.33 4.28 -10.48
N PHE A 980 5.02 4.89 -11.44
CA PHE A 980 5.09 4.43 -12.83
C PHE A 980 5.52 2.95 -12.98
N PRO A 981 6.50 2.43 -12.21
CA PRO A 981 6.85 1.00 -12.23
C PRO A 981 5.73 0.03 -11.83
N CYS A 982 4.68 0.51 -11.16
CA CYS A 982 3.52 -0.29 -10.76
C CYS A 982 2.54 -0.52 -11.92
N VAL A 983 2.46 0.43 -12.87
CA VAL A 983 1.45 0.46 -13.95
C VAL A 983 1.46 -0.81 -14.82
N PRO A 984 2.62 -1.36 -15.25
CA PRO A 984 2.66 -2.61 -16.01
C PRO A 984 2.01 -3.78 -15.25
N PHE A 985 2.24 -3.87 -13.94
CA PHE A 985 1.69 -4.95 -13.12
C PHE A 985 0.19 -4.81 -12.87
N ILE A 986 -0.31 -3.58 -12.81
CA ILE A 986 -1.76 -3.30 -12.77
C ILE A 986 -2.43 -3.83 -14.04
N ALA A 987 -1.90 -3.50 -15.22
CA ALA A 987 -2.45 -3.98 -16.50
C ALA A 987 -2.43 -5.52 -16.59
N LEU A 988 -1.36 -6.17 -16.12
CA LEU A 988 -1.28 -7.63 -16.06
C LEU A 988 -2.27 -8.26 -15.08
N MET A 989 -2.51 -7.63 -13.92
CA MET A 989 -3.51 -8.09 -12.95
C MET A 989 -4.92 -7.98 -13.51
N ILE A 990 -5.23 -6.92 -14.25
CA ILE A 990 -6.52 -6.79 -14.94
C ILE A 990 -6.68 -7.90 -15.99
N GLY A 991 -5.67 -8.13 -16.84
CA GLY A 991 -5.67 -9.25 -17.80
C GLY A 991 -5.84 -10.62 -17.14
N TYR A 992 -5.20 -10.84 -15.98
CA TYR A 992 -5.34 -12.05 -15.17
C TYR A 992 -6.77 -12.24 -14.65
N CYS A 993 -7.39 -11.19 -14.12
CA CYS A 993 -8.77 -11.23 -13.63
C CYS A 993 -9.77 -11.48 -14.76
N MET A 994 -9.58 -10.86 -15.93
CA MET A 994 -10.47 -11.07 -17.08
C MET A 994 -10.35 -12.51 -17.63
N GLU A 995 -9.15 -13.10 -17.63
CA GLU A 995 -8.98 -14.53 -17.93
C GLU A 995 -9.75 -15.42 -16.96
N ASP A 996 -9.71 -15.11 -15.66
CA ASP A 996 -10.38 -15.90 -14.61
C ASP A 996 -11.90 -15.82 -14.74
N ILE A 997 -12.43 -14.63 -15.04
CA ILE A 997 -13.85 -14.40 -15.35
C ILE A 997 -14.25 -15.18 -16.61
N TYR A 998 -13.45 -15.12 -17.67
CA TYR A 998 -13.69 -15.87 -18.91
C TYR A 998 -13.71 -17.39 -18.68
N GLY A 999 -12.76 -17.90 -17.89
CA GLY A 999 -12.72 -19.32 -17.51
C GLY A 999 -13.97 -19.74 -16.74
N SER A 1000 -14.41 -18.90 -15.80
CA SER A 1000 -15.61 -19.13 -15.00
C SER A 1000 -16.88 -19.08 -15.83
N ALA A 1001 -16.95 -18.24 -16.87
CA ALA A 1001 -18.09 -18.14 -17.79
C ALA A 1001 -18.28 -19.36 -18.69
N GLY A 1002 -17.24 -20.18 -18.89
CA GLY A 1002 -17.29 -21.42 -19.67
C GLY A 1002 -17.83 -22.61 -18.88
N SER A 1003 -17.76 -22.57 -17.55
CA SER A 1003 -18.51 -23.49 -16.68
C SER A 1003 -19.85 -22.83 -16.37
N GLU A 1004 -21.00 -23.48 -16.55
CA GLU A 1004 -22.36 -22.88 -16.40
C GLU A 1004 -22.70 -22.36 -14.98
N ARG A 1005 -21.93 -21.40 -14.44
CA ARG A 1005 -21.97 -20.98 -13.03
C ARG A 1005 -21.70 -19.49 -12.83
N ILE A 1006 -22.12 -18.66 -13.77
CA ILE A 1006 -22.22 -17.22 -13.54
C ILE A 1006 -23.68 -16.86 -13.21
N PHE A 1007 -23.89 -16.26 -12.03
CA PHE A 1007 -25.17 -15.67 -11.56
C PHE A 1007 -26.43 -16.54 -11.52
N GLY A 1008 -26.32 -17.88 -11.47
CA GLY A 1008 -27.49 -18.75 -11.23
C GLY A 1008 -28.59 -18.70 -12.31
N MET A 1009 -28.35 -18.01 -13.43
CA MET A 1009 -29.25 -17.99 -14.58
C MET A 1009 -28.79 -19.03 -15.59
N ARG A 1010 -29.65 -20.02 -15.88
CA ARG A 1010 -29.50 -20.89 -17.04
C ARG A 1010 -29.67 -20.02 -18.30
N THR A 1011 -28.62 -19.84 -19.09
CA THR A 1011 -28.77 -19.36 -20.48
C THR A 1011 -29.38 -20.49 -21.30
N ARG A 1012 -30.72 -20.57 -21.25
CA ARG A 1012 -31.51 -21.50 -22.06
C ARG A 1012 -31.78 -20.84 -23.42
N ASN A 1013 -31.37 -21.53 -24.48
CA ASN A 1013 -31.77 -21.39 -25.89
C ASN A 1013 -31.47 -20.04 -26.59
N GLY A 1014 -30.41 -20.02 -27.43
CA GLY A 1014 -30.28 -19.09 -28.56
C GLY A 1014 -29.47 -17.81 -28.40
N GLY A 1015 -28.95 -17.49 -27.20
CA GLY A 1015 -28.17 -16.27 -26.93
C GLY A 1015 -26.63 -16.41 -27.02
N ILE A 1016 -25.91 -15.28 -26.96
CA ILE A 1016 -24.44 -15.19 -26.93
C ILE A 1016 -23.88 -15.98 -25.73
N SER A 1017 -22.85 -16.80 -25.92
CA SER A 1017 -22.21 -17.54 -24.82
C SER A 1017 -21.56 -16.60 -23.80
N GLY A 1018 -21.57 -16.93 -22.50
CA GLY A 1018 -20.99 -16.07 -21.46
C GLY A 1018 -19.52 -15.73 -21.71
N GLN A 1019 -18.75 -16.64 -22.32
CA GLN A 1019 -17.39 -16.39 -22.78
C GLN A 1019 -17.29 -15.36 -23.89
N ARG A 1020 -18.18 -15.40 -24.89
CA ARG A 1020 -18.24 -14.36 -25.93
C ARG A 1020 -18.61 -13.01 -25.34
N LEU A 1021 -19.55 -12.98 -24.39
CA LEU A 1021 -19.93 -11.74 -23.70
C LEU A 1021 -18.72 -11.14 -22.98
N VAL A 1022 -17.93 -11.94 -22.24
CA VAL A 1022 -16.71 -11.45 -21.57
C VAL A 1022 -15.72 -10.83 -22.57
N ILE A 1023 -15.50 -11.47 -23.72
CA ILE A 1023 -14.62 -10.91 -24.76
C ILE A 1023 -15.17 -9.58 -25.28
N ILE A 1024 -16.47 -9.51 -25.59
CA ILE A 1024 -17.12 -8.26 -26.05
C ILE A 1024 -16.95 -7.16 -24.99
N CYS A 1025 -17.22 -7.46 -23.71
CA CYS A 1025 -17.02 -6.52 -22.62
C CYS A 1025 -15.56 -6.07 -22.51
N CYS A 1026 -14.59 -6.97 -22.71
CA CYS A 1026 -13.17 -6.62 -22.73
C CYS A 1026 -12.84 -5.70 -23.91
N CYS A 1027 -13.39 -5.93 -25.10
CA CYS A 1027 -13.20 -5.05 -26.25
C CYS A 1027 -13.80 -3.67 -26.01
N VAL A 1028 -15.02 -3.60 -25.46
CA VAL A 1028 -15.67 -2.33 -25.09
C VAL A 1028 -14.86 -1.59 -24.03
N TYR A 1029 -14.36 -2.32 -23.02
CA TYR A 1029 -13.51 -1.75 -21.98
C TYR A 1029 -12.19 -1.20 -22.54
N ALA A 1030 -11.53 -1.93 -23.44
CA ALA A 1030 -10.31 -1.47 -24.08
C ALA A 1030 -10.56 -0.24 -24.96
N ALA A 1031 -11.67 -0.22 -25.69
CA ALA A 1031 -12.10 0.94 -26.49
C ALA A 1031 -12.43 2.15 -25.60
N ALA A 1032 -13.07 1.94 -24.45
CA ALA A 1032 -13.35 3.00 -23.48
C ALA A 1032 -12.06 3.58 -22.88
N ALA A 1033 -11.07 2.74 -22.56
CA ALA A 1033 -9.77 3.21 -22.08
C ALA A 1033 -9.04 4.07 -23.14
N ALA A 1034 -9.08 3.66 -24.41
CA ALA A 1034 -8.51 4.41 -25.52
C ALA A 1034 -9.28 5.72 -25.82
N ALA A 1035 -10.61 5.68 -25.75
CA ALA A 1035 -11.44 6.87 -25.92
C ALA A 1035 -11.21 7.90 -24.79
N LEU A 1036 -11.04 7.43 -23.55
CA LEU A 1036 -10.72 8.29 -22.43
C LEU A 1036 -9.30 8.89 -22.58
N PHE A 1037 -8.33 8.11 -23.06
CA PHE A 1037 -7.02 8.64 -23.44
C PHE A 1037 -7.14 9.74 -24.50
N ALA A 1038 -7.94 9.55 -25.54
CA ALA A 1038 -8.15 10.56 -26.57
C ALA A 1038 -8.80 11.84 -26.01
N ALA A 1039 -9.71 11.72 -25.04
CA ALA A 1039 -10.31 12.88 -24.36
C ALA A 1039 -9.28 13.63 -23.49
N PHE A 1040 -8.42 12.93 -22.76
CA PHE A 1040 -7.39 13.57 -21.95
C PHE A 1040 -6.15 13.98 -22.76
N TYR A 1041 -6.05 13.61 -24.04
CA TYR A 1041 -4.86 13.83 -24.86
C TYR A 1041 -4.31 15.26 -24.82
N PRO A 1042 -5.13 16.34 -24.90
CA PRO A 1042 -4.60 17.70 -24.86
C PRO A 1042 -3.80 18.00 -23.59
N VAL A 1043 -4.33 17.66 -22.42
CA VAL A 1043 -3.70 17.91 -21.11
C VAL A 1043 -2.60 16.90 -20.75
N LEU A 1044 -2.39 15.88 -21.58
CA LEU A 1044 -1.30 14.91 -21.44
C LEU A 1044 -0.15 15.18 -22.43
N SER A 1045 -0.42 15.83 -23.56
CA SER A 1045 0.53 16.07 -24.65
C SER A 1045 1.03 17.51 -24.72
N GLY A 1046 0.34 18.44 -24.06
CA GLY A 1046 0.60 19.88 -24.20
C GLY A 1046 -0.16 20.51 -25.38
N ALA A 1047 -1.05 19.78 -26.05
CA ALA A 1047 -1.82 20.36 -27.14
C ALA A 1047 -2.78 21.46 -26.62
N PRO A 1048 -2.90 22.59 -27.33
CA PRO A 1048 -3.79 23.68 -26.95
C PRO A 1048 -5.24 23.22 -26.76
N CYS A 1049 -5.87 23.62 -25.66
CA CYS A 1049 -7.30 23.40 -25.44
C CYS A 1049 -7.92 24.56 -24.65
N SER A 1050 -9.24 24.65 -24.69
CA SER A 1050 -9.93 25.68 -23.92
C SER A 1050 -9.91 25.37 -22.42
N VAL A 1051 -9.89 26.41 -21.59
CA VAL A 1051 -9.97 26.27 -20.13
C VAL A 1051 -11.24 25.52 -19.73
N ASP A 1052 -12.38 25.88 -20.34
CA ASP A 1052 -13.66 25.19 -20.13
C ASP A 1052 -13.55 23.68 -20.40
N TYR A 1053 -12.85 23.26 -21.46
CA TYR A 1053 -12.70 21.84 -21.79
C TYR A 1053 -11.93 21.09 -20.70
N ALA A 1054 -10.81 21.66 -20.23
CA ALA A 1054 -10.01 21.05 -19.18
C ALA A 1054 -10.76 21.00 -17.84
N ASP A 1055 -11.56 22.01 -17.52
CA ASP A 1055 -12.38 22.02 -16.30
C ASP A 1055 -13.42 20.89 -16.29
N HIS A 1056 -13.99 20.51 -17.44
CA HIS A 1056 -14.88 19.34 -17.53
C HIS A 1056 -14.14 18.00 -17.32
N LEU A 1057 -12.83 17.96 -17.55
CA LEU A 1057 -11.97 16.80 -17.32
C LEU A 1057 -11.46 16.72 -15.88
N ARG A 1058 -11.62 17.78 -15.09
CA ARG A 1058 -11.15 17.87 -13.69
C ARG A 1058 -12.11 17.14 -12.75
N TRP A 1059 -11.88 15.84 -12.55
CA TRP A 1059 -12.76 15.00 -11.72
C TRP A 1059 -12.53 15.14 -10.21
N PHE A 1060 -11.37 15.64 -9.80
CA PHE A 1060 -11.09 16.06 -8.43
C PHE A 1060 -10.64 17.51 -8.41
N ASP A 1061 -11.04 18.26 -7.39
CA ASP A 1061 -10.60 19.64 -7.18
C ASP A 1061 -9.06 19.75 -7.05
N THR A 1062 -8.39 18.67 -6.67
CA THR A 1062 -6.93 18.60 -6.57
C THR A 1062 -6.22 18.30 -7.89
N TRP A 1063 -6.95 18.01 -8.97
CA TRP A 1063 -6.35 17.83 -10.30
C TRP A 1063 -6.05 19.17 -10.94
N VAL A 1064 -4.77 19.40 -11.21
CA VAL A 1064 -4.30 20.56 -11.97
C VAL A 1064 -3.99 20.07 -13.38
N LEU A 1065 -4.73 20.59 -14.36
CA LEU A 1065 -4.64 20.20 -15.78
C LEU A 1065 -4.15 21.36 -16.67
N LEU A 1066 -4.59 22.59 -16.37
CA LEU A 1066 -4.12 23.84 -16.96
C LEU A 1066 -3.84 24.85 -15.83
N ALA A 1067 -3.05 25.89 -16.11
CA ALA A 1067 -2.90 27.03 -15.19
C ALA A 1067 -4.24 27.73 -14.99
N SER A 1068 -4.56 28.04 -13.73
CA SER A 1068 -5.69 28.90 -13.36
C SER A 1068 -5.51 30.30 -13.89
#